data_AF-A0A9D6IV29-F1
#
_entry.id   AF-A0A9D6IV29-F1
#
_cell.length_a   1.000
_cell.length_b   1.000
_cell.length_c   1.000
_cell.angle_alpha   90.00
_cell.angle_beta   90.00
_cell.angle_gamma   90.00
#
_symmetry.space_group_name_H-M   'P 1'
#
loop_
_entity.id
_entity.type
_entity.pdbx_description
1 polymer ?
#
loop_
_entity_poly.entity_id
_entity_poly.type
_entity_poly.pdbx_seq_one_letter_code
_entity_poly.pdbx_strand_id
1 'polypeptide(L)'
;MMTETRPSHEAILSAFRGAVPPGPPSIAYRAGLLLVTVMMVLLPLAYVGLIVLAGYGVYYHATEHLSILAHGRVGFGRLIVYAGPLVVGAILVLFMIKPLFARSGRRERRRVLDPKREPLLFDFVAKIAALVGAPRPREIRADCEVNASASFRRGFLSFLGNDLVLTIGLPLVAGLDLRRFAGVLAHEFGHFAQGSGMRLTYLVRSVNLWFARVVYERDEWDERLVEWSEGSDLRIGIVLWVARFFVWLTRRVLWLLMMAGHAISMFMCRQMEYDADRYEIRLAGSTAFRDTARRLPLLDLARGIAFQALQRAWAEGRLGDNLPALVLLELGRISAEDRERFLAEHLGRKAGLGDTHPADGARIERALRANEPGIFAHDGPAADLFSDFEGLSKAETLAFYRENVGEKITAKNLVATGEVLRQQEALGQDAECCARFFQGHWNNENPPFLPAGEGTEPPTVERLRSLRARFDGLMPRVRPEVGRFRESEEQVRALERAHTLVRAGVKIRAADFGLARGSVDEVQSALQKGRAARKEALAGLAEAEVLMRDRFAAALLLYRDPAMVAKVRGADLAAESPDALLAVWAGIGDVYLVLQRLLKRHNETGLLLEHAEGNQALIRRIMAELEEVRKLMGTLKAGLGGLVYPFDHADGGVTIADYAVRAIPPVEQVGLLMDHSGETLRLMFDLMDRVSNRLAFYAERMEEAAGLPPLPTPA
;
A
#
# COMPACT_ATOMS: atom_id res chain seq x y z
N MET A 1 -19.11 -21.81 21.13
CA MET A 1 -18.31 -22.86 21.80
C MET A 1 -19.06 -24.18 21.71
N MET A 2 -18.91 -24.89 20.59
CA MET A 2 -18.88 -26.35 20.61
C MET A 2 -17.39 -26.67 20.53
N THR A 3 -16.83 -27.26 21.58
CA THR A 3 -15.47 -27.80 21.57
C THR A 3 -15.49 -29.04 20.68
N GLU A 4 -15.36 -28.85 19.37
CA GLU A 4 -14.89 -29.92 18.49
C GLU A 4 -13.50 -30.30 18.99
N THR A 5 -13.38 -31.52 19.52
CA THR A 5 -12.10 -32.10 19.88
C THR A 5 -11.20 -32.10 18.65
N ARG A 6 -10.05 -31.41 18.74
CA ARG A 6 -9.04 -31.40 17.66
C ARG A 6 -8.78 -32.84 17.19
N PRO A 7 -8.82 -33.11 15.88
CA PRO A 7 -8.61 -34.44 15.36
C PRO A 7 -7.23 -34.97 15.78
N SER A 8 -7.13 -36.26 16.10
CA SER A 8 -5.85 -36.85 16.50
C SER A 8 -4.86 -36.87 15.33
N HIS A 9 -3.56 -36.88 15.65
CA HIS A 9 -2.48 -36.99 14.66
C HIS A 9 -2.74 -38.14 13.66
N GLU A 10 -3.14 -39.30 14.18
CA GLU A 10 -3.46 -40.48 13.37
C GLU A 10 -4.70 -40.30 12.48
N ALA A 11 -5.72 -39.58 12.94
CA ALA A 11 -6.93 -39.32 12.16
C ALA A 11 -6.63 -38.50 10.89
N ILE A 12 -5.81 -37.45 11.00
CA ILE A 12 -5.42 -36.64 9.84
C ILE A 12 -4.56 -37.45 8.85
N LEU A 13 -3.55 -38.19 9.35
CA LEU A 13 -2.65 -38.93 8.46
C LEU A 13 -3.32 -40.16 7.81
N SER A 14 -4.31 -40.77 8.46
CA SER A 14 -5.07 -41.88 7.90
C SER A 14 -6.05 -41.46 6.79
N ALA A 15 -6.32 -40.15 6.65
CA ALA A 15 -7.19 -39.63 5.60
C ALA A 15 -6.56 -39.65 4.19
N PHE A 16 -5.25 -39.94 4.07
CA PHE A 16 -4.61 -40.20 2.78
C PHE A 16 -4.91 -41.61 2.28
N ARG A 17 -5.78 -41.72 1.27
CA ARG A 17 -6.25 -42.99 0.69
C ARG A 17 -5.68 -43.21 -0.71
N GLY A 18 -4.54 -43.90 -0.79
CA GLY A 18 -3.94 -44.31 -2.06
C GLY A 18 -2.64 -43.57 -2.42
N ALA A 19 -2.24 -43.66 -3.68
CA ALA A 19 -1.03 -43.04 -4.22
C ALA A 19 -1.40 -42.09 -5.37
N VAL A 20 -0.61 -41.03 -5.57
CA VAL A 20 -0.73 -40.18 -6.76
C VAL A 20 0.05 -40.87 -7.89
N PRO A 21 -0.62 -41.43 -8.92
CA PRO A 21 0.09 -42.17 -9.97
C PRO A 21 1.00 -41.22 -10.76
N PRO A 22 2.28 -41.56 -10.98
CA PRO A 22 3.18 -40.72 -11.76
C PRO A 22 2.64 -40.61 -13.20
N GLY A 23 2.35 -39.41 -13.66
CA GLY A 23 2.04 -39.15 -15.06
C GLY A 23 3.27 -38.62 -15.76
N PRO A 24 4.14 -39.47 -16.36
CA PRO A 24 5.37 -38.99 -16.96
C PRO A 24 5.03 -37.96 -18.05
N PRO A 25 5.69 -36.80 -18.06
CA PRO A 25 5.46 -35.81 -19.12
C PRO A 25 5.87 -36.41 -20.46
N SER A 26 5.22 -35.95 -21.53
CA SER A 26 5.52 -36.42 -22.89
C SER A 26 6.98 -36.14 -23.28
N ILE A 27 7.54 -36.95 -24.17
CA ILE A 27 8.89 -36.73 -24.70
C ILE A 27 9.00 -35.34 -25.36
N ALA A 28 7.95 -34.92 -26.07
CA ALA A 28 7.85 -33.59 -26.66
C ALA A 28 7.93 -32.46 -25.61
N TYR A 29 7.26 -32.62 -24.46
CA TYR A 29 7.36 -31.66 -23.36
C TYR A 29 8.80 -31.57 -22.83
N ARG A 30 9.47 -32.70 -22.60
CA ARG A 30 10.87 -32.73 -22.13
C ARG A 30 11.83 -32.07 -23.12
N ALA A 31 11.66 -32.35 -24.42
CA ALA A 31 12.47 -31.74 -25.47
C ALA A 31 12.24 -30.22 -25.56
N GLY A 32 10.98 -29.77 -25.48
CA GLY A 32 10.65 -28.35 -25.43
C GLY A 32 11.21 -27.64 -24.20
N LEU A 33 11.12 -28.27 -23.02
CA LEU A 33 11.68 -27.72 -21.78
C LEU A 33 13.20 -27.61 -21.86
N LEU A 34 13.87 -28.61 -22.42
CA LEU A 34 15.32 -28.57 -22.64
C LEU A 34 15.70 -27.41 -23.58
N LEU A 35 15.02 -27.27 -24.72
CA LEU A 35 15.26 -26.17 -25.67
C LEU A 35 15.09 -24.81 -25.01
N VAL A 36 13.98 -24.58 -24.32
CA VAL A 36 13.71 -23.34 -23.58
C VAL A 36 14.79 -23.09 -22.54
N THR A 37 15.22 -24.12 -21.81
CA THR A 37 16.27 -23.98 -20.80
C THR A 37 17.60 -23.56 -21.43
N VAL A 38 18.00 -24.17 -22.55
CA VAL A 38 19.21 -23.78 -23.28
C VAL A 38 19.13 -22.33 -23.72
N MET A 39 18.01 -21.91 -24.31
CA MET A 39 17.80 -20.50 -24.70
C MET A 39 17.86 -19.56 -23.49
N MET A 40 17.26 -19.95 -22.37
CA MET A 40 17.30 -19.17 -21.13
C MET A 40 18.71 -19.03 -20.55
N VAL A 41 19.58 -20.03 -20.71
CA VAL A 41 21.00 -19.93 -20.32
C VAL A 41 21.79 -19.03 -21.27
N LEU A 42 21.46 -19.02 -22.57
CA LEU A 42 22.14 -18.18 -23.54
C LEU A 42 21.92 -16.68 -23.28
N LEU A 43 20.80 -16.27 -22.69
CA LEU A 43 20.50 -14.84 -22.45
C LEU A 43 21.46 -14.22 -21.41
N PRO A 44 21.67 -14.78 -20.20
CA PRO A 44 22.72 -14.31 -19.29
C PRO A 44 24.13 -14.42 -19.88
N LEU A 45 24.42 -15.45 -20.69
CA LEU A 45 25.73 -15.58 -21.35
C LEU A 45 25.95 -14.48 -22.39
N ALA A 46 24.92 -14.09 -23.14
CA ALA A 46 24.97 -12.96 -24.05
C ALA A 46 25.24 -11.65 -23.29
N TYR A 47 24.63 -11.49 -22.11
CA TYR A 47 24.91 -10.35 -21.23
C TYR A 47 26.35 -10.35 -20.71
N VAL A 48 26.89 -11.50 -20.29
CA VAL A 48 28.31 -11.63 -19.92
C VAL A 48 29.22 -11.32 -21.12
N GLY A 49 28.85 -11.74 -22.33
CA GLY A 49 29.55 -11.36 -23.56
C GLY A 49 29.58 -9.84 -23.77
N LEU A 50 28.48 -9.14 -23.49
CA LEU A 50 28.41 -7.68 -23.56
C LEU A 50 29.32 -7.01 -22.50
N ILE A 51 29.40 -7.57 -21.30
CA ILE A 51 30.33 -7.11 -20.25
C ILE A 51 31.78 -7.21 -20.73
N VAL A 52 32.17 -8.36 -21.28
CA VAL A 52 33.52 -8.59 -21.80
C VAL A 52 33.83 -7.63 -22.93
N LEU A 53 32.88 -7.40 -23.86
CA LEU A 53 33.04 -6.45 -24.96
C LEU A 53 33.21 -5.01 -24.46
N ALA A 54 32.41 -4.58 -23.49
CA ALA A 54 32.54 -3.26 -22.88
C ALA A 54 33.89 -3.10 -22.16
N GLY A 55 34.31 -4.11 -21.38
CA GLY A 55 35.61 -4.14 -20.71
C GLY A 55 36.78 -4.10 -21.70
N TYR A 56 36.69 -4.85 -22.80
CA TYR A 56 37.68 -4.79 -23.88
C TYR A 56 37.72 -3.41 -24.54
N GLY A 57 36.58 -2.76 -24.77
CA GLY A 57 36.52 -1.39 -25.29
C GLY A 57 37.23 -0.38 -24.38
N VAL A 58 37.06 -0.50 -23.07
CA VAL A 58 37.76 0.35 -22.08
C VAL A 58 39.26 0.07 -22.10
N TYR A 59 39.67 -1.21 -22.12
CA TYR A 59 41.07 -1.61 -22.22
C TYR A 59 41.73 -1.07 -23.50
N TYR A 60 41.09 -1.28 -24.65
CA TYR A 60 41.56 -0.81 -25.95
C TYR A 60 41.74 0.71 -25.97
N HIS A 61 40.77 1.46 -25.43
CA HIS A 61 40.89 2.91 -25.30
C HIS A 61 42.05 3.31 -24.38
N ALA A 62 42.24 2.59 -23.28
CA ALA A 62 43.34 2.86 -22.34
C ALA A 62 44.71 2.67 -22.99
N THR A 63 44.89 1.65 -23.86
CA THR A 63 46.20 1.33 -24.44
C THR A 63 46.51 2.08 -25.72
N GLU A 64 45.57 2.17 -26.65
CA GLU A 64 45.83 2.69 -28.01
C GLU A 64 45.73 4.22 -28.10
N HIS A 65 44.95 4.85 -27.22
CA HIS A 65 44.66 6.28 -27.30
C HIS A 65 45.55 7.12 -26.36
N LEU A 66 46.65 6.55 -25.83
CA LEU A 66 47.66 7.29 -25.05
C LEU A 66 48.26 8.48 -25.80
N SER A 67 48.29 8.40 -27.14
CA SER A 67 48.78 9.44 -28.04
C SER A 67 48.03 10.78 -27.94
N ILE A 68 46.80 10.77 -27.41
CA ILE A 68 45.99 11.97 -27.10
C ILE A 68 46.69 12.86 -26.05
N LEU A 69 47.49 12.25 -25.16
CA LEU A 69 48.27 12.95 -24.13
C LEU A 69 49.70 13.30 -24.58
N ALA A 70 50.18 12.76 -25.71
CA ALA A 70 51.58 12.83 -26.12
C ALA A 70 51.99 14.14 -26.87
N HIS A 71 51.04 14.98 -27.29
CA HIS A 71 51.34 16.17 -28.13
C HIS A 71 51.16 17.49 -27.37
N GLY A 72 52.24 18.04 -26.80
CA GLY A 72 52.30 19.40 -26.23
C GLY A 72 51.78 19.55 -24.78
N ARG A 73 51.76 20.78 -24.24
CA ARG A 73 51.30 21.07 -22.86
C ARG A 73 49.88 20.54 -22.65
N VAL A 74 49.73 19.62 -21.69
CA VAL A 74 48.46 18.94 -21.38
C VAL A 74 47.49 19.92 -20.72
N GLY A 75 46.63 20.55 -21.52
CA GLY A 75 45.53 21.37 -20.99
C GLY A 75 44.46 20.49 -20.32
N PHE A 76 43.84 21.01 -19.25
CA PHE A 76 42.82 20.33 -18.45
C PHE A 76 41.70 19.68 -19.27
N GLY A 77 41.32 20.28 -20.42
CA GLY A 77 40.31 19.72 -21.33
C GLY A 77 40.74 18.41 -22.02
N ARG A 78 42.02 18.25 -22.38
CA ARG A 78 42.51 17.00 -23.00
C ARG A 78 42.58 15.87 -21.98
N LEU A 79 42.89 16.20 -20.73
CA LEU A 79 42.84 15.23 -19.63
C LEU A 79 41.41 14.71 -19.44
N ILE A 80 40.39 15.58 -19.51
CA ILE A 80 38.98 15.16 -19.44
C ILE A 80 38.58 14.31 -20.65
N VAL A 81 39.00 14.67 -21.86
CA VAL A 81 38.65 13.91 -23.08
C VAL A 81 39.24 12.50 -23.07
N TYR A 82 40.41 12.30 -22.47
CA TYR A 82 41.02 10.97 -22.33
C TYR A 82 40.53 10.22 -21.08
N ALA A 83 40.56 10.87 -19.90
CA ALA A 83 40.20 10.23 -18.64
C ALA A 83 38.67 10.06 -18.47
N GLY A 84 37.87 10.93 -19.06
CA GLY A 84 36.40 10.88 -18.99
C GLY A 84 35.82 9.57 -19.50
N PRO A 85 36.10 9.15 -20.76
CA PRO A 85 35.66 7.85 -21.27
C PRO A 85 36.17 6.66 -20.47
N LEU A 86 37.38 6.72 -19.91
CA LEU A 86 37.91 5.68 -19.02
C LEU A 86 37.11 5.57 -17.73
N VAL A 87 36.79 6.69 -17.09
CA VAL A 87 35.97 6.74 -15.87
C VAL A 87 34.54 6.28 -16.16
N VAL A 88 33.91 6.80 -17.23
CA VAL A 88 32.58 6.37 -17.67
C VAL A 88 32.57 4.87 -17.98
N GLY A 89 33.57 4.38 -18.70
CA GLY A 89 33.71 2.97 -19.06
C GLY A 89 33.93 2.07 -17.85
N ALA A 90 34.75 2.49 -16.89
CA ALA A 90 34.96 1.77 -15.64
C ALA A 90 33.68 1.71 -14.79
N ILE A 91 32.96 2.84 -14.67
CA ILE A 91 31.66 2.89 -14.00
C ILE A 91 30.66 1.96 -14.71
N LEU A 92 30.60 2.02 -16.04
CA LEU A 92 29.72 1.18 -16.86
C LEU A 92 29.99 -0.32 -16.60
N VAL A 93 31.24 -0.76 -16.73
CA VAL A 93 31.62 -2.17 -16.52
C VAL A 93 31.33 -2.61 -15.08
N LEU A 94 31.62 -1.76 -14.09
CA LEU A 94 31.30 -2.02 -12.69
C LEU A 94 29.80 -2.25 -12.48
N PHE A 95 28.96 -1.35 -13.01
CA PHE A 95 27.49 -1.44 -12.91
C PHE A 95 26.92 -2.62 -13.71
N MET A 96 27.58 -3.06 -14.79
CA MET A 96 27.16 -4.26 -15.52
C MET A 96 27.56 -5.57 -14.80
N ILE A 97 28.71 -5.60 -14.12
CA ILE A 97 29.16 -6.78 -13.36
C ILE A 97 28.35 -6.95 -12.07
N LYS A 98 28.02 -5.85 -11.40
CA LYS A 98 27.37 -5.83 -10.09
C LYS A 98 26.12 -6.73 -9.99
N PRO A 99 25.15 -6.71 -10.93
CA PRO A 99 23.99 -7.59 -10.93
C PRO A 99 24.27 -9.11 -10.84
N LEU A 100 25.48 -9.54 -11.24
CA LEU A 100 25.89 -10.94 -11.17
C LEU A 100 26.26 -11.38 -9.75
N PHE A 101 26.63 -10.42 -8.89
CA PHE A 101 27.11 -10.67 -7.51
C PHE A 101 26.20 -10.09 -6.43
N ALA A 102 25.29 -9.17 -6.79
CA ALA A 102 24.35 -8.56 -5.86
C ALA A 102 23.45 -9.64 -5.21
N ARG A 103 23.55 -9.75 -3.88
CA ARG A 103 22.61 -10.54 -3.07
C ARG A 103 21.29 -9.78 -3.01
N SER A 104 20.17 -10.50 -3.12
CA SER A 104 18.83 -9.95 -2.93
C SER A 104 18.77 -9.17 -1.62
N GLY A 105 18.24 -7.94 -1.69
CA GLY A 105 18.03 -7.06 -0.54
C GLY A 105 17.05 -7.68 0.47
N ARG A 106 17.22 -7.30 1.74
CA ARG A 106 16.42 -7.70 2.93
C ARG A 106 15.66 -9.02 2.78
N ARG A 107 16.32 -10.14 3.15
CA ARG A 107 15.60 -11.38 3.40
C ARG A 107 14.68 -11.15 4.60
N GLU A 108 13.38 -11.12 4.33
CA GLU A 108 12.32 -11.23 5.33
C GLU A 108 12.73 -12.23 6.41
N ARG A 109 12.72 -11.82 7.67
CA ARG A 109 13.01 -12.71 8.80
C ARG A 109 11.82 -13.64 9.02
N ARG A 110 11.64 -14.59 8.10
CA ARG A 110 10.62 -15.65 8.19
C ARG A 110 10.92 -16.57 9.37
N ARG A 111 9.93 -16.86 10.22
CA ARG A 111 10.15 -17.76 11.36
C ARG A 111 10.33 -19.18 10.91
N VAL A 112 11.41 -19.80 11.39
CA VAL A 112 11.65 -21.24 11.25
C VAL A 112 10.81 -22.00 12.28
N LEU A 113 10.00 -22.95 11.82
CA LEU A 113 9.20 -23.80 12.69
C LEU A 113 10.06 -24.94 13.26
N ASP A 114 9.88 -25.24 14.55
CA ASP A 114 10.59 -26.33 15.23
C ASP A 114 9.87 -27.67 14.98
N PRO A 115 10.53 -28.65 14.34
CA PRO A 115 9.95 -29.98 14.12
C PRO A 115 9.47 -30.67 15.39
N LYS A 116 10.09 -30.38 16.54
CA LYS A 116 9.69 -30.98 17.82
C LYS A 116 8.41 -30.37 18.38
N ARG A 117 8.10 -29.11 18.02
CA ARG A 117 6.88 -28.42 18.45
C ARG A 117 5.71 -28.70 17.50
N GLU A 118 6.00 -28.88 16.22
CA GLU A 118 4.99 -29.08 15.16
C GLU A 118 5.10 -30.45 14.46
N PRO A 119 5.14 -31.60 15.18
CA PRO A 119 5.41 -32.90 14.57
C PRO A 119 4.37 -33.28 13.50
N LEU A 120 3.08 -33.02 13.76
CA LEU A 120 1.98 -33.29 12.85
C LEU A 120 2.14 -32.56 11.50
N LEU A 121 2.46 -31.25 11.54
CA LEU A 121 2.71 -30.46 10.33
C LEU A 121 3.86 -31.05 9.50
N PHE A 122 4.98 -31.39 10.15
CA PHE A 122 6.16 -31.92 9.47
C PHE A 122 5.90 -33.30 8.85
N ASP A 123 5.12 -34.16 9.51
CA ASP A 123 4.76 -35.47 8.99
C ASP A 123 3.72 -35.36 7.86
N PHE A 124 2.74 -34.47 7.99
CA PHE A 124 1.78 -34.14 6.94
C PHE A 124 2.47 -33.64 5.67
N VAL A 125 3.37 -32.66 5.81
CA VAL A 125 4.16 -32.11 4.69
C VAL A 125 5.07 -33.18 4.07
N ALA A 126 5.73 -34.01 4.90
CA ALA A 126 6.56 -35.10 4.40
C ALA A 126 5.74 -36.16 3.63
N LYS A 127 4.52 -36.45 4.08
CA LYS A 127 3.61 -37.38 3.41
C LYS A 127 3.20 -36.86 2.04
N ILE A 128 2.84 -35.58 1.93
CA ILE A 128 2.49 -34.96 0.63
C ILE A 128 3.70 -34.95 -0.30
N ALA A 129 4.88 -34.54 0.17
CA ALA A 129 6.10 -34.55 -0.63
C ALA A 129 6.41 -35.96 -1.17
N ALA A 130 6.26 -37.00 -0.34
CA ALA A 130 6.44 -38.39 -0.75
C ALA A 130 5.40 -38.85 -1.79
N LEU A 131 4.14 -38.46 -1.64
CA LEU A 131 3.06 -38.78 -2.60
C LEU A 131 3.28 -38.10 -3.95
N VAL A 132 3.76 -36.87 -3.95
CA VAL A 132 4.04 -36.09 -5.17
C VAL A 132 5.36 -36.51 -5.82
N GLY A 133 6.29 -37.12 -5.06
CA GLY A 133 7.63 -37.48 -5.53
C GLY A 133 8.64 -36.34 -5.41
N ALA A 134 8.38 -35.35 -4.57
CA ALA A 134 9.26 -34.22 -4.30
C ALA A 134 10.23 -34.50 -3.14
N PRO A 135 11.41 -33.85 -3.10
CA PRO A 135 12.31 -33.93 -1.95
C PRO A 135 11.62 -33.43 -0.67
N ARG A 136 11.85 -34.11 0.46
CA ARG A 136 11.38 -33.63 1.77
C ARG A 136 11.99 -32.25 2.07
N PRO A 137 11.19 -31.25 2.49
CA PRO A 137 11.73 -29.97 2.92
C PRO A 137 12.65 -30.15 4.12
N ARG A 138 13.82 -29.51 4.11
CA ARG A 138 14.73 -29.46 5.25
C ARG A 138 14.26 -28.50 6.33
N GLU A 139 13.44 -27.54 5.94
CA GLU A 139 12.99 -26.43 6.77
C GLU A 139 11.59 -26.01 6.34
N ILE A 140 10.73 -25.77 7.33
CA ILE A 140 9.42 -25.15 7.13
C ILE A 140 9.45 -23.80 7.82
N ARG A 141 9.02 -22.76 7.12
CA ARG A 141 8.94 -21.39 7.61
C ARG A 141 7.51 -20.89 7.60
N ALA A 142 7.20 -19.95 8.47
CA ALA A 142 5.96 -19.20 8.46
C ALA A 142 6.19 -17.75 8.05
N ASP A 143 5.20 -17.15 7.39
CA ASP A 143 5.10 -15.71 7.16
C ASP A 143 3.63 -15.23 7.20
N CYS A 144 3.41 -13.94 6.94
CA CYS A 144 2.09 -13.32 6.95
C CYS A 144 1.51 -13.10 5.54
N GLU A 145 1.98 -13.82 4.53
CA GLU A 145 1.45 -13.71 3.16
C GLU A 145 0.27 -14.67 2.92
N VAL A 146 -0.59 -14.38 1.93
CA VAL A 146 -1.63 -15.33 1.47
C VAL A 146 -1.01 -16.23 0.41
N ASN A 147 0.02 -16.99 0.80
CA ASN A 147 0.74 -17.83 -0.15
C ASN A 147 1.40 -19.04 0.52
N ALA A 148 1.72 -20.06 -0.26
CA ALA A 148 2.67 -21.09 0.09
C ALA A 148 3.72 -21.14 -1.03
N SER A 149 5.00 -21.28 -0.67
CA SER A 149 6.05 -21.38 -1.68
C SER A 149 7.12 -22.39 -1.27
N ALA A 150 7.52 -23.22 -2.22
CA ALA A 150 8.67 -24.10 -2.07
C ALA A 150 9.85 -23.57 -2.89
N SER A 151 11.03 -23.43 -2.27
CA SER A 151 12.23 -22.90 -2.93
C SER A 151 13.52 -23.47 -2.36
N PHE A 152 14.64 -23.35 -3.09
CA PHE A 152 15.93 -23.80 -2.59
C PHE A 152 16.71 -22.69 -1.87
N ARG A 153 17.29 -23.02 -0.70
CA ARG A 153 17.90 -22.06 0.23
C ARG A 153 19.05 -21.19 -0.35
N ARG A 154 19.87 -21.74 -1.26
CA ARG A 154 21.11 -21.09 -1.78
C ARG A 154 21.02 -20.65 -3.24
N GLY A 155 19.82 -20.50 -3.80
CA GLY A 155 19.66 -20.06 -5.19
C GLY A 155 20.36 -21.00 -6.18
N PHE A 156 21.08 -20.45 -7.16
CA PHE A 156 21.83 -21.23 -8.17
C PHE A 156 22.79 -22.27 -7.57
N LEU A 157 23.38 -22.02 -6.39
CA LEU A 157 24.28 -22.98 -5.71
C LEU A 157 23.56 -24.22 -5.16
N SER A 158 22.24 -24.16 -5.03
CA SER A 158 21.42 -25.31 -4.63
C SER A 158 21.05 -26.23 -5.80
N PHE A 159 21.44 -25.91 -7.04
CA PHE A 159 21.21 -26.79 -8.22
C PHE A 159 21.72 -28.22 -8.03
N LEU A 160 22.74 -28.40 -7.16
CA LEU A 160 23.38 -29.68 -6.84
C LEU A 160 22.93 -30.30 -5.51
N GLY A 161 22.04 -29.66 -4.73
CA GLY A 161 21.68 -30.10 -3.37
C GLY A 161 20.18 -30.15 -3.09
N ASN A 162 19.73 -31.16 -2.34
CA ASN A 162 18.34 -31.28 -1.86
C ASN A 162 18.11 -30.41 -0.61
N ASP A 163 18.14 -29.08 -0.77
CA ASP A 163 17.99 -28.07 0.30
C ASP A 163 16.70 -27.26 0.13
N LEU A 164 15.57 -27.99 0.03
CA LEU A 164 14.23 -27.42 -0.17
C LEU A 164 13.73 -26.79 1.13
N VAL A 165 13.18 -25.59 1.03
CA VAL A 165 12.54 -24.83 2.11
C VAL A 165 11.11 -24.55 1.70
N LEU A 166 10.16 -24.92 2.55
CA LEU A 166 8.74 -24.59 2.39
C LEU A 166 8.45 -23.35 3.24
N THR A 167 7.85 -22.32 2.66
CA THR A 167 7.29 -21.19 3.41
C THR A 167 5.77 -21.26 3.33
N ILE A 168 5.11 -21.17 4.47
CA ILE A 168 3.65 -21.26 4.62
C ILE A 168 3.15 -19.94 5.18
N GLY A 169 2.30 -19.27 4.43
CA GLY A 169 1.56 -18.11 4.89
C GLY A 169 0.47 -18.47 5.89
N LEU A 170 0.49 -17.85 7.07
CA LEU A 170 -0.51 -18.11 8.09
C LEU A 170 -1.93 -17.67 7.68
N PRO A 171 -2.15 -16.53 6.97
CA PRO A 171 -3.48 -16.19 6.44
C PRO A 171 -4.04 -17.26 5.48
N LEU A 172 -3.18 -17.93 4.71
CA LEU A 172 -3.57 -19.04 3.85
C LEU A 172 -4.10 -20.23 4.68
N VAL A 173 -3.36 -20.63 5.72
CA VAL A 173 -3.78 -21.72 6.63
C VAL A 173 -5.09 -21.37 7.34
N ALA A 174 -5.24 -20.13 7.80
CA ALA A 174 -6.45 -19.67 8.46
C ALA A 174 -7.67 -19.73 7.51
N GLY A 175 -7.46 -19.45 6.22
CA GLY A 175 -8.52 -19.31 5.22
C GLY A 175 -8.95 -20.60 4.52
N LEU A 176 -8.26 -21.72 4.75
CA LEU A 176 -8.45 -23.01 4.07
C LEU A 176 -8.74 -24.16 5.05
N ASP A 177 -9.48 -25.14 4.57
CA ASP A 177 -9.54 -26.47 5.18
C ASP A 177 -8.30 -27.30 4.83
N LEU A 178 -8.11 -28.41 5.53
CA LEU A 178 -7.02 -29.35 5.36
C LEU A 178 -6.92 -29.89 3.93
N ARG A 179 -8.06 -30.16 3.28
CA ARG A 179 -8.10 -30.73 1.93
C ARG A 179 -7.58 -29.75 0.89
N ARG A 180 -8.06 -28.51 0.91
CA ARG A 180 -7.60 -27.42 0.05
C ARG A 180 -6.15 -27.06 0.34
N PHE A 181 -5.77 -27.00 1.62
CA PHE A 181 -4.39 -26.73 2.01
C PHE A 181 -3.42 -27.83 1.55
N ALA A 182 -3.79 -29.11 1.68
CA ALA A 182 -3.03 -30.24 1.12
C ALA A 182 -2.85 -30.09 -0.40
N GLY A 183 -3.93 -29.67 -1.07
CA GLY A 183 -3.94 -29.37 -2.50
C GLY A 183 -2.91 -28.31 -2.89
N VAL A 184 -2.91 -27.16 -2.22
CA VAL A 184 -1.92 -26.09 -2.44
C VAL A 184 -0.50 -26.60 -2.23
N LEU A 185 -0.24 -27.36 -1.16
CA LEU A 185 1.09 -27.95 -0.92
C LEU A 185 1.50 -28.94 -2.03
N ALA A 186 0.55 -29.71 -2.56
CA ALA A 186 0.82 -30.62 -3.67
C ALA A 186 1.10 -29.88 -4.98
N HIS A 187 0.44 -28.76 -5.24
CA HIS A 187 0.78 -27.87 -6.34
C HIS A 187 2.23 -27.39 -6.21
N GLU A 188 2.58 -26.81 -5.05
CA GLU A 188 3.93 -26.31 -4.78
C GLU A 188 5.00 -27.39 -4.93
N PHE A 189 4.76 -28.59 -4.41
CA PHE A 189 5.65 -29.73 -4.58
C PHE A 189 5.64 -30.31 -6.00
N GLY A 190 4.59 -30.10 -6.77
CA GLY A 190 4.48 -30.54 -8.16
C GLY A 190 5.57 -29.93 -9.04
N HIS A 191 6.00 -28.71 -8.76
CA HIS A 191 7.16 -28.08 -9.40
C HIS A 191 8.48 -28.83 -9.14
N PHE A 192 8.53 -29.66 -8.10
CA PHE A 192 9.69 -30.43 -7.66
C PHE A 192 9.51 -31.95 -7.79
N ALA A 193 8.48 -32.42 -8.49
CA ALA A 193 8.22 -33.86 -8.64
C ALA A 193 9.10 -34.54 -9.70
N GLN A 194 9.50 -33.80 -10.75
CA GLN A 194 10.11 -34.38 -11.95
C GLN A 194 11.64 -34.41 -11.89
N GLY A 195 12.30 -35.34 -11.20
CA GLY A 195 13.78 -35.59 -11.23
C GLY A 195 14.66 -34.57 -12.01
N SER A 196 14.98 -34.86 -13.29
CA SER A 196 15.78 -33.95 -14.15
C SER A 196 15.02 -32.75 -14.72
N GLY A 197 13.69 -32.86 -14.90
CA GLY A 197 12.81 -31.76 -15.34
C GLY A 197 12.71 -30.61 -14.33
N MET A 198 12.66 -30.93 -13.04
CA MET A 198 12.68 -30.01 -11.91
C MET A 198 13.86 -29.05 -11.99
N ARG A 199 15.05 -29.57 -12.33
CA ARG A 199 16.28 -28.74 -12.43
C ARG A 199 16.20 -27.76 -13.59
N LEU A 200 15.67 -28.19 -14.74
CA LEU A 200 15.45 -27.35 -15.91
C LEU A 200 14.42 -26.25 -15.61
N THR A 201 13.28 -26.63 -15.03
CA THR A 201 12.22 -25.73 -14.54
C THR A 201 12.76 -24.71 -13.52
N TYR A 202 13.53 -25.16 -12.54
CA TYR A 202 14.15 -24.29 -11.54
C TYR A 202 15.10 -23.29 -12.19
N LEU A 203 15.89 -23.71 -13.18
CA LEU A 203 16.80 -22.83 -13.90
C LEU A 203 16.02 -21.75 -14.66
N VAL A 204 15.01 -22.13 -15.44
CA VAL A 204 14.18 -21.19 -16.21
C VAL A 204 13.56 -20.14 -15.28
N ARG A 205 12.95 -20.56 -14.15
CA ARG A 205 12.40 -19.65 -13.14
C ARG A 205 13.46 -18.77 -12.50
N SER A 206 14.61 -19.33 -12.15
CA SER A 206 15.71 -18.59 -11.51
C SER A 206 16.28 -17.50 -12.41
N VAL A 207 16.40 -17.78 -13.72
CA VAL A 207 16.87 -16.79 -14.71
C VAL A 207 15.83 -15.69 -14.91
N ASN A 208 14.54 -16.04 -15.05
CA ASN A 208 13.46 -15.04 -15.16
C ASN A 208 13.39 -14.13 -13.93
N LEU A 209 13.43 -14.72 -12.73
CA LEU A 209 13.44 -13.96 -11.47
C LEU A 209 14.69 -13.10 -11.33
N TRP A 210 15.86 -13.58 -11.76
CA TRP A 210 17.08 -12.78 -11.77
C TRP A 210 16.96 -11.58 -12.72
N PHE A 211 16.47 -11.78 -13.95
CA PHE A 211 16.23 -10.68 -14.88
C PHE A 211 15.24 -9.65 -14.33
N ALA A 212 14.08 -10.10 -13.84
CA ALA A 212 13.07 -9.23 -13.26
C ALA A 212 13.64 -8.40 -12.11
N ARG A 213 14.37 -9.05 -11.21
CA ARG A 213 15.06 -8.39 -10.10
C ARG A 213 16.02 -7.31 -10.59
N VAL A 214 16.95 -7.67 -11.46
CA VAL A 214 18.01 -6.76 -11.94
C VAL A 214 17.43 -5.57 -12.72
N VAL A 215 16.33 -5.79 -13.42
CA VAL A 215 15.68 -4.75 -14.21
C VAL A 215 14.87 -3.79 -13.33
N TYR A 216 14.08 -4.32 -12.38
CA TYR A 216 13.12 -3.54 -11.61
C TYR A 216 13.63 -3.06 -10.24
N GLU A 217 14.52 -3.79 -9.56
CA GLU A 217 15.11 -3.32 -8.30
C GLU A 217 16.12 -2.20 -8.59
N ARG A 218 15.87 -1.04 -7.97
CA ARG A 218 16.85 0.04 -7.85
C ARG A 218 17.68 -0.20 -6.60
N ASP A 219 18.97 0.11 -6.67
CA ASP A 219 19.88 -0.11 -5.56
C ASP A 219 20.49 1.19 -5.02
N GLU A 220 21.08 1.11 -3.82
CA GLU A 220 21.70 2.27 -3.15
C GLU A 220 22.83 2.94 -3.96
N TRP A 221 23.42 2.25 -4.95
CA TRP A 221 24.45 2.85 -5.79
C TRP A 221 23.86 3.62 -6.96
N ASP A 222 22.70 3.20 -7.47
CA ASP A 222 21.93 4.01 -8.41
C ASP A 222 21.60 5.37 -7.75
N GLU A 223 21.14 5.34 -6.50
CA GLU A 223 20.83 6.54 -5.71
C GLU A 223 22.07 7.39 -5.43
N ARG A 224 23.19 6.78 -5.01
CA ARG A 224 24.47 7.51 -4.82
C ARG A 224 25.02 8.10 -6.12
N LEU A 225 24.87 7.43 -7.25
CA LEU A 225 25.33 7.94 -8.54
C LEU A 225 24.53 9.18 -8.96
N VAL A 226 23.22 9.19 -8.66
CA VAL A 226 22.33 10.34 -8.84
C VAL A 226 22.82 11.49 -7.94
N GLU A 227 22.97 11.24 -6.64
CA GLU A 227 23.41 12.22 -5.65
C GLU A 227 24.79 12.84 -6.00
N TRP A 228 25.78 12.01 -6.38
CA TRP A 228 27.10 12.48 -6.79
C TRP A 228 27.06 13.31 -8.07
N SER A 229 26.19 12.99 -9.02
CA SER A 229 26.08 13.75 -10.27
C SER A 229 25.42 15.12 -10.09
N GLU A 230 24.55 15.27 -9.08
CA GLU A 230 23.82 16.50 -8.77
C GLU A 230 24.62 17.43 -7.84
N GLY A 231 25.49 16.86 -6.98
CA GLY A 231 26.37 17.62 -6.07
C GLY A 231 27.75 18.01 -6.63
N SER A 232 28.08 17.65 -7.88
CA SER A 232 29.42 17.85 -8.47
C SER A 232 29.51 19.09 -9.38
N ASP A 233 30.71 19.69 -9.45
CA ASP A 233 31.03 20.78 -10.39
C ASP A 233 30.76 20.35 -11.86
N LEU A 234 30.35 21.28 -12.72
CA LEU A 234 29.81 21.05 -14.08
C LEU A 234 30.67 20.12 -14.93
N ARG A 235 31.99 20.18 -14.77
CA ARG A 235 32.97 19.38 -15.53
C ARG A 235 32.96 17.90 -15.15
N ILE A 236 32.79 17.60 -13.86
CA ILE A 236 32.66 16.22 -13.35
C ILE A 236 31.21 15.75 -13.54
N GLY A 237 30.25 16.67 -13.38
CA GLY A 237 28.84 16.45 -13.67
C GLY A 237 28.63 15.83 -15.05
N ILE A 238 29.14 16.44 -16.13
CA ILE A 238 28.97 15.90 -17.50
C ILE A 238 29.41 14.43 -17.62
N VAL A 239 30.55 14.07 -17.01
CA VAL A 239 31.07 12.68 -17.01
C VAL A 239 30.10 11.74 -16.28
N LEU A 240 29.59 12.16 -15.12
CA LEU A 240 28.62 11.38 -14.33
C LEU A 240 27.25 11.29 -15.02
N TRP A 241 26.80 12.33 -15.71
CA TRP A 241 25.57 12.33 -16.51
C TRP A 241 25.66 11.34 -17.69
N VAL A 242 26.80 11.31 -18.38
CA VAL A 242 27.07 10.31 -19.42
C VAL A 242 27.10 8.90 -18.82
N ALA A 243 27.73 8.71 -17.65
CA ALA A 243 27.69 7.43 -16.95
C ALA A 243 26.26 7.01 -16.58
N ARG A 244 25.42 7.93 -16.07
CA ARG A 244 23.98 7.68 -15.80
C ARG A 244 23.24 7.23 -17.05
N PHE A 245 23.49 7.86 -18.20
CA PHE A 245 22.88 7.46 -19.47
C PHE A 245 23.28 6.02 -19.87
N PHE A 246 24.55 5.65 -19.74
CA PHE A 246 24.99 4.30 -20.06
C PHE A 246 24.47 3.25 -19.05
N VAL A 247 24.38 3.58 -17.76
CA VAL A 247 23.72 2.71 -16.77
C VAL A 247 22.24 2.50 -17.13
N TRP A 248 21.52 3.57 -17.47
CA TRP A 248 20.15 3.46 -17.99
C TRP A 248 20.06 2.58 -19.25
N LEU A 249 20.98 2.76 -20.20
CA LEU A 249 21.03 1.97 -21.44
C LEU A 249 21.26 0.48 -21.14
N THR A 250 22.15 0.14 -20.21
CA THR A 250 22.38 -1.26 -19.83
C THR A 250 21.14 -1.89 -19.20
N ARG A 251 20.41 -1.15 -18.36
CA ARG A 251 19.12 -1.61 -17.81
C ARG A 251 18.10 -1.83 -18.91
N ARG A 252 18.11 -0.99 -19.96
CA ARG A 252 17.24 -1.16 -21.12
C ARG A 252 17.59 -2.40 -21.95
N VAL A 253 18.89 -2.70 -22.12
CA VAL A 253 19.35 -3.95 -22.75
C VAL A 253 18.94 -5.17 -21.93
N LEU A 254 19.12 -5.15 -20.61
CA LEU A 254 18.67 -6.21 -19.71
C LEU A 254 17.16 -6.39 -19.75
N TRP A 255 16.38 -5.30 -19.84
CA TRP A 255 14.94 -5.36 -20.04
C TRP A 255 14.58 -6.03 -21.37
N LEU A 256 15.29 -5.75 -22.47
CA LEU A 256 15.06 -6.44 -23.75
C LEU A 256 15.38 -7.93 -23.66
N LEU A 257 16.49 -8.31 -23.02
CA LEU A 257 16.85 -9.71 -22.78
C LEU A 257 15.81 -10.42 -21.90
N MET A 258 15.31 -9.74 -20.88
CA MET A 258 14.21 -10.21 -20.03
C MET A 258 12.93 -10.44 -20.87
N MET A 259 12.54 -9.49 -21.73
CA MET A 259 11.37 -9.63 -22.59
C MET A 259 11.51 -10.82 -23.55
N ALA A 260 12.71 -11.02 -24.12
CA ALA A 260 13.01 -12.20 -24.92
C ALA A 260 12.90 -13.50 -24.08
N GLY A 261 13.44 -13.51 -22.86
CA GLY A 261 13.32 -14.62 -21.93
C GLY A 261 11.86 -14.96 -21.58
N HIS A 262 11.03 -13.94 -21.33
CA HIS A 262 9.59 -14.12 -21.12
C HIS A 262 8.93 -14.72 -22.36
N ALA A 263 9.16 -14.16 -23.55
CA ALA A 263 8.58 -14.66 -24.79
C ALA A 263 8.93 -16.14 -25.05
N ILE A 264 10.17 -16.53 -24.79
CA ILE A 264 10.66 -17.91 -25.00
C ILE A 264 10.10 -18.87 -23.95
N SER A 265 10.02 -18.45 -22.68
CA SER A 265 9.70 -19.35 -21.55
C SER A 265 8.23 -19.40 -21.17
N MET A 266 7.42 -18.41 -21.55
CA MET A 266 6.05 -18.25 -21.07
C MET A 266 5.12 -19.42 -21.39
N PHE A 267 5.16 -19.95 -22.62
CA PHE A 267 4.40 -21.15 -22.95
C PHE A 267 4.76 -22.31 -22.02
N MET A 268 6.07 -22.48 -21.75
CA MET A 268 6.56 -23.54 -20.88
C MET A 268 6.18 -23.30 -19.41
N CYS A 269 6.26 -22.07 -18.90
CA CYS A 269 5.80 -21.70 -17.56
C CYS A 269 4.32 -22.07 -17.37
N ARG A 270 3.45 -21.76 -18.34
CA ARG A 270 2.03 -22.15 -18.27
C ARG A 270 1.83 -23.66 -18.26
N GLN A 271 2.61 -24.41 -19.05
CA GLN A 271 2.53 -25.87 -19.03
C GLN A 271 3.03 -26.46 -17.70
N MET A 272 4.01 -25.84 -17.06
CA MET A 272 4.49 -26.23 -15.73
C MET A 272 3.43 -25.99 -14.65
N GLU A 273 2.68 -24.89 -14.72
CA GLU A 273 1.54 -24.63 -13.83
C GLU A 273 0.46 -25.70 -14.00
N TYR A 274 0.12 -26.05 -15.24
CA TYR A 274 -0.84 -27.11 -15.48
C TYR A 274 -0.36 -28.50 -15.03
N ASP A 275 0.95 -28.76 -15.03
CA ASP A 275 1.47 -30.02 -14.49
C ASP A 275 1.41 -30.03 -12.96
N ALA A 276 1.71 -28.90 -12.32
CA ALA A 276 1.53 -28.71 -10.88
C ALA A 276 0.05 -28.86 -10.46
N ASP A 277 -0.88 -28.27 -11.21
CA ASP A 277 -2.32 -28.41 -11.00
C ASP A 277 -2.76 -29.88 -10.99
N ARG A 278 -2.14 -30.75 -11.79
CA ARG A 278 -2.48 -32.19 -11.79
C ARG A 278 -2.18 -32.87 -10.47
N TYR A 279 -1.12 -32.46 -9.75
CA TYR A 279 -0.82 -33.01 -8.43
C TYR A 279 -1.85 -32.56 -7.41
N GLU A 280 -2.25 -31.29 -7.44
CA GLU A 280 -3.33 -30.78 -6.59
C GLU A 280 -4.66 -31.48 -6.89
N ILE A 281 -5.06 -31.56 -8.16
CA ILE A 281 -6.32 -32.19 -8.59
C ILE A 281 -6.36 -33.67 -8.17
N ARG A 282 -5.25 -34.40 -8.29
CA ARG A 282 -5.21 -35.82 -7.88
C ARG A 282 -5.18 -36.00 -6.36
N LEU A 283 -4.54 -35.08 -5.63
CA LEU A 283 -4.49 -35.14 -4.18
C LEU A 283 -5.81 -34.72 -3.55
N ALA A 284 -6.26 -33.50 -3.85
CA ALA A 284 -7.42 -32.86 -3.24
C ALA A 284 -8.71 -33.06 -4.04
N GLY A 285 -8.66 -33.37 -5.34
CA GLY A 285 -9.84 -33.53 -6.18
C GLY A 285 -10.20 -32.27 -6.97
N SER A 286 -10.94 -32.46 -8.07
CA SER A 286 -11.31 -31.39 -9.02
C SER A 286 -12.20 -30.30 -8.41
N THR A 287 -13.13 -30.67 -7.52
CA THR A 287 -14.00 -29.72 -6.83
C THR A 287 -13.24 -28.89 -5.79
N ALA A 288 -12.34 -29.54 -5.03
CA ALA A 288 -11.47 -28.86 -4.08
C ALA A 288 -10.52 -27.88 -4.79
N PHE A 289 -9.93 -28.27 -5.92
CA PHE A 289 -9.11 -27.37 -6.75
C PHE A 289 -9.89 -26.11 -7.16
N ARG A 290 -11.13 -26.27 -7.67
CA ARG A 290 -11.98 -25.14 -8.05
C ARG A 290 -12.21 -24.21 -6.86
N ASP A 291 -12.53 -24.78 -5.71
CA ASP A 291 -12.81 -24.00 -4.51
C ASP A 291 -11.55 -23.27 -4.00
N THR A 292 -10.38 -23.92 -4.03
CA THR A 292 -9.08 -23.29 -3.76
C THR A 292 -8.83 -22.12 -4.71
N ALA A 293 -8.96 -22.33 -6.02
CA ALA A 293 -8.75 -21.30 -7.05
C ALA A 293 -9.72 -20.12 -6.93
N ARG A 294 -10.92 -20.33 -6.37
CA ARG A 294 -11.86 -19.25 -6.02
C ARG A 294 -11.51 -18.59 -4.67
N ARG A 295 -10.94 -19.34 -3.73
CA ARG A 295 -10.69 -18.86 -2.36
C ARG A 295 -9.44 -17.99 -2.27
N LEU A 296 -8.37 -18.31 -2.99
CA LEU A 296 -7.10 -17.56 -2.95
C LEU A 296 -7.27 -16.07 -3.34
N PRO A 297 -7.93 -15.72 -4.46
CA PRO A 297 -8.11 -14.31 -4.83
C PRO A 297 -8.94 -13.52 -3.81
N LEU A 298 -9.89 -14.17 -3.15
CA LEU A 298 -10.69 -13.54 -2.09
C LEU A 298 -9.87 -13.29 -0.82
N LEU A 299 -8.98 -14.21 -0.44
CA LEU A 299 -8.07 -14.01 0.68
C LEU A 299 -7.07 -12.88 0.38
N ASP A 300 -6.58 -12.79 -0.87
CA ASP A 300 -5.73 -11.68 -1.30
C ASP A 300 -6.45 -10.33 -1.28
N LEU A 301 -7.69 -10.28 -1.76
CA LEU A 301 -8.54 -9.08 -1.66
C LEU A 301 -8.72 -8.65 -0.20
N ALA A 302 -9.09 -9.59 0.67
CA ALA A 302 -9.28 -9.33 2.09
C ALA A 302 -8.00 -8.90 2.79
N ARG A 303 -6.84 -9.45 2.39
CA ARG A 303 -5.53 -9.00 2.86
C ARG A 303 -5.27 -7.55 2.50
N GLY A 304 -5.57 -7.15 1.26
CA GLY A 304 -5.49 -5.75 0.84
C GLY A 304 -6.33 -4.80 1.71
N ILE A 305 -7.57 -5.19 2.01
CA ILE A 305 -8.47 -4.43 2.90
C ILE A 305 -7.90 -4.37 4.33
N ALA A 306 -7.44 -5.50 4.88
CA ALA A 306 -6.82 -5.56 6.20
C ALA A 306 -5.58 -4.65 6.31
N PHE A 307 -4.74 -4.58 5.29
CA PHE A 307 -3.60 -3.67 5.27
C PHE A 307 -4.00 -2.20 5.25
N GLN A 308 -5.01 -1.84 4.46
CA GLN A 308 -5.57 -0.49 4.51
C GLN A 308 -6.11 -0.17 5.91
N ALA A 309 -6.72 -1.16 6.58
CA ALA A 309 -7.22 -0.98 7.92
C ALA A 309 -6.12 -0.75 8.96
N LEU A 310 -5.04 -1.54 8.88
CA LEU A 310 -3.86 -1.36 9.72
C LEU A 310 -3.14 -0.05 9.46
N GLN A 311 -3.07 0.42 8.22
CA GLN A 311 -2.46 1.70 7.88
C GLN A 311 -3.19 2.86 8.57
N ARG A 312 -4.52 2.82 8.65
CA ARG A 312 -5.32 3.81 9.39
C ARG A 312 -5.08 3.69 10.89
N ALA A 313 -5.16 2.48 11.45
CA ALA A 313 -4.95 2.24 12.88
C ALA A 313 -3.53 2.68 13.34
N TRP A 314 -2.53 2.53 12.48
CA TRP A 314 -1.15 2.91 12.79
C TRP A 314 -0.97 4.43 12.95
N ALA A 315 -1.87 5.26 12.40
CA ALA A 315 -1.85 6.70 12.67
C ALA A 315 -1.96 7.00 14.18
N GLU A 316 -2.66 6.13 14.92
CA GLU A 316 -2.86 6.18 16.39
C GLU A 316 -1.81 5.35 17.16
N GLY A 317 -0.78 4.85 16.46
CA GLY A 317 0.22 3.96 17.02
C GLY A 317 -0.32 2.56 17.37
N ARG A 318 -1.51 2.20 16.88
CA ARG A 318 -2.21 0.95 17.18
C ARG A 318 -2.22 0.00 15.98
N LEU A 319 -2.06 -1.29 16.23
CA LEU A 319 -2.11 -2.36 15.22
C LEU A 319 -2.84 -3.57 15.80
N GLY A 320 -3.47 -4.37 14.94
CA GLY A 320 -4.10 -5.63 15.37
C GLY A 320 -3.03 -6.65 15.81
N ASP A 321 -3.29 -7.38 16.87
CA ASP A 321 -2.35 -8.38 17.41
C ASP A 321 -2.24 -9.64 16.56
N ASN A 322 -3.21 -9.91 15.68
CA ASN A 322 -3.29 -11.10 14.84
C ASN A 322 -3.73 -10.75 13.41
N LEU A 323 -2.76 -10.61 12.49
CA LEU A 323 -2.99 -10.28 11.08
C LEU A 323 -3.73 -11.40 10.32
N PRO A 324 -3.38 -12.70 10.44
CA PRO A 324 -4.17 -13.77 9.83
C PRO A 324 -5.66 -13.72 10.22
N ALA A 325 -5.97 -13.49 11.50
CA ALA A 325 -7.34 -13.33 11.95
C ALA A 325 -8.01 -12.08 11.35
N LEU A 326 -7.27 -10.97 11.20
CA LEU A 326 -7.79 -9.73 10.61
C LEU A 326 -8.22 -9.97 9.16
N VAL A 327 -7.38 -10.67 8.37
CA VAL A 327 -7.69 -11.03 6.98
C VAL A 327 -8.98 -11.84 6.89
N LEU A 328 -9.20 -12.81 7.78
CA LEU A 328 -10.43 -13.60 7.77
C LEU A 328 -11.67 -12.81 8.18
N LEU A 329 -11.53 -11.93 9.17
CA LEU A 329 -12.63 -11.09 9.61
C LEU A 329 -13.04 -10.12 8.48
N GLU A 330 -12.07 -9.50 7.80
CA GLU A 330 -12.32 -8.65 6.64
C GLU A 330 -12.96 -9.43 5.50
N LEU A 331 -12.46 -10.64 5.20
CA LEU A 331 -13.08 -11.51 4.21
C LEU A 331 -14.55 -11.76 4.58
N GLY A 332 -14.83 -12.05 5.85
CA GLY A 332 -16.16 -12.27 6.41
C GLY A 332 -17.13 -11.10 6.21
N ARG A 333 -16.62 -9.86 6.18
CA ARG A 333 -17.41 -8.62 6.00
C ARG A 333 -17.76 -8.30 4.56
N ILE A 334 -16.99 -8.80 3.60
CA ILE A 334 -17.32 -8.62 2.17
C ILE A 334 -18.64 -9.34 1.90
N SER A 335 -19.62 -8.64 1.33
CA SER A 335 -20.93 -9.21 1.00
C SER A 335 -20.80 -10.38 0.01
N ALA A 336 -21.72 -11.34 0.05
CA ALA A 336 -21.70 -12.48 -0.88
C ALA A 336 -21.78 -12.01 -2.35
N GLU A 337 -22.56 -10.95 -2.61
CA GLU A 337 -22.70 -10.36 -3.94
C GLU A 337 -21.38 -9.76 -4.42
N ASP A 338 -20.66 -9.02 -3.56
CA ASP A 338 -19.38 -8.41 -3.93
C ASP A 338 -18.28 -9.44 -4.14
N ARG A 339 -18.28 -10.52 -3.34
CA ARG A 339 -17.36 -11.65 -3.56
C ARG A 339 -17.61 -12.29 -4.93
N GLU A 340 -18.86 -12.55 -5.29
CA GLU A 340 -19.18 -13.15 -6.59
C GLU A 340 -18.91 -12.20 -7.76
N ARG A 341 -19.17 -10.89 -7.59
CA ARG A 341 -18.82 -9.86 -8.58
C ARG A 341 -17.32 -9.82 -8.85
N PHE A 342 -16.53 -9.77 -7.79
CA PHE A 342 -15.06 -9.80 -7.88
C PHE A 342 -14.56 -11.10 -8.53
N LEU A 343 -15.12 -12.25 -8.14
CA LEU A 343 -14.75 -13.53 -8.72
C LEU A 343 -15.13 -13.64 -10.20
N ALA A 344 -16.30 -13.14 -10.60
CA ALA A 344 -16.73 -13.14 -12.00
C ALA A 344 -15.75 -12.33 -12.87
N GLU A 345 -15.32 -11.16 -12.38
CA GLU A 345 -14.31 -10.36 -13.06
C GLU A 345 -12.95 -11.06 -13.11
N HIS A 346 -12.46 -11.55 -11.96
CA HIS A 346 -11.15 -12.20 -11.85
C HIS A 346 -11.05 -13.47 -12.71
N LEU A 347 -12.05 -14.35 -12.64
CA LEU A 347 -12.09 -15.61 -13.40
C LEU A 347 -12.41 -15.40 -14.88
N GLY A 348 -13.05 -14.29 -15.24
CA GLY A 348 -13.36 -13.91 -16.62
C GLY A 348 -12.14 -13.38 -17.39
N ARG A 349 -11.05 -13.01 -16.71
CA ARG A 349 -9.82 -12.54 -17.36
C ARG A 349 -9.16 -13.66 -18.15
N LYS A 350 -8.79 -13.36 -19.39
CA LYS A 350 -7.97 -14.26 -20.23
C LYS A 350 -6.50 -13.93 -20.01
N ALA A 351 -5.66 -14.97 -19.97
CA ALA A 351 -4.22 -14.79 -19.90
C ALA A 351 -3.75 -14.00 -21.14
N GLY A 352 -3.08 -12.87 -20.90
CA GLY A 352 -2.47 -12.06 -21.93
C GLY A 352 -1.27 -12.76 -22.59
N LEU A 353 -0.82 -12.19 -23.72
CA LEU A 353 0.38 -12.64 -24.41
C LEU A 353 1.67 -12.47 -23.59
N GLY A 354 1.60 -11.81 -22.43
CA GLY A 354 2.69 -11.55 -21.48
C GLY A 354 2.69 -12.44 -20.23
N ASP A 355 1.62 -13.19 -19.97
CA ASP A 355 1.39 -13.77 -18.63
C ASP A 355 2.08 -15.14 -18.47
N THR A 356 2.90 -15.24 -17.43
CA THR A 356 3.65 -16.45 -17.06
C THR A 356 2.78 -17.53 -16.43
N HIS A 357 1.59 -17.16 -15.93
CA HIS A 357 0.60 -18.07 -15.36
C HIS A 357 -0.63 -18.17 -16.28
N PRO A 358 -1.27 -19.35 -16.37
CA PRO A 358 -2.55 -19.48 -17.05
C PRO A 358 -3.66 -18.80 -16.25
N ALA A 359 -4.72 -18.35 -16.93
CA ALA A 359 -5.88 -17.77 -16.27
C ALA A 359 -6.57 -18.81 -15.38
N ASP A 360 -6.96 -18.41 -14.17
CA ASP A 360 -7.59 -19.30 -13.19
C ASP A 360 -8.88 -19.94 -13.71
N GLY A 361 -9.67 -19.22 -14.52
CA GLY A 361 -10.84 -19.78 -15.19
C GLY A 361 -10.52 -21.00 -16.08
N ALA A 362 -9.42 -20.94 -16.84
CA ALA A 362 -8.97 -22.05 -17.68
C ALA A 362 -8.41 -23.23 -16.87
N ARG A 363 -7.73 -22.94 -15.75
CA ARG A 363 -7.25 -23.95 -14.80
C ARG A 363 -8.43 -24.70 -14.17
N ILE A 364 -9.45 -23.96 -13.72
CA ILE A 364 -10.69 -24.52 -13.17
C ILE A 364 -11.40 -25.39 -14.20
N GLU A 365 -11.57 -24.91 -15.43
CA GLU A 365 -12.22 -25.70 -16.49
C GLU A 365 -11.48 -27.03 -16.73
N ARG A 366 -10.15 -26.98 -16.81
CA ARG A 366 -9.31 -28.17 -16.96
C ARG A 366 -9.44 -29.12 -15.76
N ALA A 367 -9.46 -28.58 -14.54
CA ALA A 367 -9.65 -29.37 -13.33
C ALA A 367 -11.00 -30.08 -13.32
N LEU A 368 -12.08 -29.38 -13.65
CA LEU A 368 -13.43 -29.96 -13.69
C LEU A 368 -13.57 -31.04 -14.78
N ARG A 369 -12.91 -30.87 -15.93
CA ARG A 369 -12.85 -31.92 -16.98
C ARG A 369 -12.10 -33.18 -16.52
N ALA A 370 -11.11 -33.05 -15.63
CA ALA A 370 -10.39 -34.21 -15.09
C ALA A 370 -11.29 -35.07 -14.19
N ASN A 371 -12.29 -34.48 -13.54
CA ASN A 371 -13.29 -35.14 -12.70
C ASN A 371 -12.68 -36.13 -11.68
N GLU A 372 -11.59 -35.73 -11.04
CA GLU A 372 -10.87 -36.56 -10.08
C GLU A 372 -11.48 -36.38 -8.68
N PRO A 373 -11.76 -37.46 -7.93
CA PRO A 373 -12.34 -37.37 -6.59
C PRO A 373 -11.34 -36.89 -5.53
N GLY A 374 -10.04 -36.98 -5.79
CA GLY A 374 -8.98 -36.74 -4.81
C GLY A 374 -8.70 -37.96 -3.93
N ILE A 375 -7.46 -38.12 -3.48
CA ILE A 375 -7.03 -39.21 -2.58
C ILE A 375 -6.97 -38.77 -1.11
N PHE A 376 -7.09 -37.48 -0.81
CA PHE A 376 -7.14 -36.94 0.54
C PHE A 376 -8.51 -36.29 0.79
N ALA A 377 -9.22 -36.78 1.82
CA ALA A 377 -10.57 -36.34 2.15
C ALA A 377 -10.67 -36.03 3.65
N HIS A 378 -10.36 -34.78 4.01
CA HIS A 378 -10.51 -34.26 5.36
C HIS A 378 -10.83 -32.76 5.30
N ASP A 379 -12.03 -32.38 5.69
CA ASP A 379 -12.55 -31.02 5.51
C ASP A 379 -12.45 -30.15 6.78
N GLY A 380 -11.78 -30.65 7.83
CA GLY A 380 -11.47 -29.86 9.04
C GLY A 380 -10.48 -28.71 8.79
N PRO A 381 -10.37 -27.74 9.71
CA PRO A 381 -9.52 -26.54 9.54
C PRO A 381 -8.03 -26.89 9.35
N ALA A 382 -7.35 -26.22 8.40
CA ALA A 382 -5.91 -26.41 8.22
C ALA A 382 -5.08 -25.95 9.44
N ALA A 383 -5.63 -25.04 10.25
CA ALA A 383 -5.05 -24.60 11.52
C ALA A 383 -4.83 -25.75 12.51
N ASP A 384 -5.55 -26.86 12.40
CA ASP A 384 -5.39 -28.04 13.28
C ASP A 384 -4.06 -28.78 13.07
N LEU A 385 -3.31 -28.47 11.99
CA LEU A 385 -1.95 -28.98 11.81
C LEU A 385 -0.94 -28.39 12.81
N PHE A 386 -1.29 -27.26 13.43
CA PHE A 386 -0.41 -26.49 14.30
C PHE A 386 -0.80 -26.69 15.77
N SER A 387 0.20 -26.83 16.63
CA SER A 387 0.03 -27.02 18.07
C SER A 387 -0.66 -25.81 18.72
N ASP A 388 -0.21 -24.61 18.37
CA ASP A 388 -0.76 -23.31 18.80
C ASP A 388 -0.77 -22.32 17.64
N PHE A 389 -1.76 -22.48 16.74
CA PHE A 389 -1.89 -21.63 15.56
C PHE A 389 -2.11 -20.15 15.90
N GLU A 390 -2.86 -19.85 16.96
CA GLU A 390 -3.13 -18.48 17.39
C GLU A 390 -1.87 -17.82 17.93
N GLY A 391 -1.14 -18.47 18.83
CA GLY A 391 0.12 -17.96 19.37
C GLY A 391 1.18 -17.77 18.28
N LEU A 392 1.28 -18.70 17.32
CA LEU A 392 2.15 -18.56 16.16
C LEU A 392 1.76 -17.35 15.30
N SER A 393 0.47 -17.16 15.03
CA SER A 393 -0.06 -16.04 14.24
C SER A 393 0.25 -14.69 14.89
N LYS A 394 0.07 -14.55 16.20
CA LYS A 394 0.41 -13.32 16.94
C LYS A 394 1.91 -13.06 16.95
N ALA A 395 2.72 -14.09 17.16
CA ALA A 395 4.17 -13.97 17.18
C ALA A 395 4.75 -13.57 15.81
N GLU A 396 4.20 -14.11 14.72
CA GLU A 396 4.57 -13.72 13.35
C GLU A 396 4.05 -12.35 12.97
N THR A 397 2.85 -11.98 13.41
CA THR A 397 2.30 -10.64 13.20
C THR A 397 3.22 -9.57 13.80
N LEU A 398 3.69 -9.76 15.04
CA LEU A 398 4.63 -8.84 15.67
C LEU A 398 5.99 -8.80 14.96
N ALA A 399 6.51 -9.95 14.52
CA ALA A 399 7.76 -10.01 13.76
C ALA A 399 7.64 -9.26 12.42
N PHE A 400 6.53 -9.49 11.71
CA PHE A 400 6.20 -8.81 10.46
C PHE A 400 6.12 -7.29 10.64
N TYR A 401 5.46 -6.79 11.69
CA TYR A 401 5.40 -5.34 11.95
C TYR A 401 6.77 -4.74 12.29
N ARG A 402 7.59 -5.41 13.10
CA ARG A 402 8.94 -4.91 13.42
C ARG A 402 9.83 -4.79 12.20
N GLU A 403 9.66 -5.67 11.22
CA GLU A 403 10.40 -5.64 9.97
C GLU A 403 9.90 -4.55 9.01
N ASN A 404 8.59 -4.39 8.87
CA ASN A 404 7.99 -3.51 7.86
C ASN A 404 7.78 -2.06 8.33
N VAL A 405 7.52 -1.85 9.62
CA VAL A 405 7.22 -0.54 10.21
C VAL A 405 8.37 -0.05 11.09
N GLY A 406 9.06 -0.95 11.80
CA GLY A 406 10.31 -0.67 12.51
C GLY A 406 10.42 -1.35 13.88
N GLU A 407 11.66 -1.51 14.36
CA GLU A 407 11.97 -2.29 15.58
C GLU A 407 11.38 -1.72 16.88
N LYS A 408 10.88 -0.47 16.87
CA LYS A 408 10.28 0.19 18.03
C LYS A 408 8.88 -0.33 18.39
N ILE A 409 8.28 -1.20 17.58
CA ILE A 409 6.95 -1.75 17.87
C ILE A 409 7.01 -2.72 19.04
N THR A 410 6.21 -2.42 20.05
CA THR A 410 6.09 -3.19 21.28
C THR A 410 4.66 -3.72 21.46
N ALA A 411 4.45 -4.55 22.49
CA ALA A 411 3.11 -5.05 22.83
C ALA A 411 2.10 -3.91 23.14
N LYS A 412 2.57 -2.71 23.51
CA LYS A 412 1.70 -1.55 23.78
C LYS A 412 0.99 -1.03 22.52
N ASN A 413 1.60 -1.25 21.36
CA ASN A 413 1.04 -0.87 20.08
C ASN A 413 0.02 -1.90 19.58
N LEU A 414 -0.01 -3.10 20.17
CA LEU A 414 -0.89 -4.19 19.74
C LEU A 414 -2.19 -4.17 20.52
N VAL A 415 -3.30 -4.22 19.79
CA VAL A 415 -4.65 -4.31 20.33
C VAL A 415 -5.36 -5.51 19.72
N ALA A 416 -6.40 -6.01 20.38
CA ALA A 416 -7.11 -7.17 19.88
C ALA A 416 -7.64 -6.89 18.47
N THR A 417 -7.38 -7.79 17.51
CA THR A 417 -7.79 -7.58 16.11
C THR A 417 -9.28 -7.19 15.95
N GLY A 418 -10.18 -7.79 16.73
CA GLY A 418 -11.60 -7.45 16.69
C GLY A 418 -11.92 -6.02 17.15
N GLU A 419 -11.05 -5.41 17.96
CA GLU A 419 -11.18 -4.02 18.39
C GLU A 419 -10.88 -3.03 17.26
N VAL A 420 -9.82 -3.30 16.47
CA VAL A 420 -9.48 -2.50 15.28
C VAL A 420 -10.68 -2.41 14.34
N LEU A 421 -11.37 -3.53 14.11
CA LEU A 421 -12.53 -3.60 13.24
C LEU A 421 -13.74 -2.86 13.78
N ARG A 422 -14.03 -3.00 15.08
CA ARG A 422 -15.13 -2.26 15.73
C ARG A 422 -14.90 -0.76 15.66
N GLN A 423 -13.67 -0.31 15.87
CA GLN A 423 -13.32 1.11 15.73
C GLN A 423 -13.55 1.59 14.30
N GLN A 424 -13.18 0.81 13.28
CA GLN A 424 -13.46 1.17 11.90
C GLN A 424 -14.95 1.21 11.56
N GLU A 425 -15.75 0.27 12.07
CA GLU A 425 -17.20 0.30 11.89
C GLU A 425 -17.80 1.56 12.51
N ALA A 426 -17.38 1.90 13.73
CA ALA A 426 -17.81 3.14 14.39
C ALA A 426 -17.44 4.37 13.55
N LEU A 427 -16.22 4.44 13.01
CA LEU A 427 -15.79 5.53 12.13
C LEU A 427 -16.63 5.63 10.85
N GLY A 428 -16.97 4.50 10.23
CA GLY A 428 -17.83 4.45 9.06
C GLY A 428 -19.24 4.95 9.36
N GLN A 429 -19.83 4.49 10.47
CA GLN A 429 -21.13 4.95 10.94
C GLN A 429 -21.15 6.44 11.24
N ASP A 430 -20.12 6.96 11.91
CA ASP A 430 -19.98 8.37 12.22
C ASP A 430 -19.91 9.21 10.92
N ALA A 431 -19.16 8.76 9.92
CA ALA A 431 -19.07 9.42 8.62
C ALA A 431 -20.41 9.42 7.86
N GLU A 432 -21.16 8.32 7.89
CA GLU A 432 -22.51 8.27 7.32
C GLU A 432 -23.49 9.21 8.03
N CYS A 433 -23.41 9.29 9.37
CA CYS A 433 -24.20 10.25 10.16
C CYS A 433 -23.85 11.68 9.76
N CYS A 434 -22.57 12.00 9.61
CA CYS A 434 -22.10 13.31 9.14
C CYS A 434 -22.68 13.66 7.76
N ALA A 435 -22.57 12.73 6.81
CA ALA A 435 -23.11 12.91 5.47
C ALA A 435 -24.62 13.15 5.47
N ARG A 436 -25.39 12.38 6.27
CA ARG A 436 -26.84 12.59 6.45
C ARG A 436 -27.14 13.92 7.10
N PHE A 437 -26.53 14.22 8.25
CA PHE A 437 -26.80 15.41 9.04
C PHE A 437 -26.58 16.69 8.23
N PHE A 438 -25.47 16.76 7.49
CA PHE A 438 -25.09 17.90 6.66
C PHE A 438 -25.61 17.82 5.22
N GLN A 439 -26.32 16.75 4.84
CA GLN A 439 -26.83 16.53 3.46
C GLN A 439 -25.74 16.67 2.38
N GLY A 440 -24.53 16.20 2.67
CA GLY A 440 -23.37 16.32 1.79
C GLY A 440 -22.82 17.75 1.62
N HIS A 441 -23.36 18.75 2.30
CA HIS A 441 -22.84 20.11 2.28
C HIS A 441 -21.87 20.32 3.46
N TRP A 442 -20.57 20.30 3.17
CA TRP A 442 -19.51 20.58 4.14
C TRP A 442 -18.54 21.61 3.53
N ASN A 443 -18.42 22.77 4.15
CA ASN A 443 -17.52 23.84 3.69
C ASN A 443 -16.21 23.80 4.50
N ASN A 444 -15.14 23.34 3.86
CA ASN A 444 -13.82 23.36 4.48
C ASN A 444 -13.28 24.79 4.68
N GLU A 445 -13.72 25.83 3.97
CA GLU A 445 -13.23 27.19 4.24
C GLU A 445 -13.82 27.77 5.53
N ASN A 446 -15.02 27.33 5.89
CA ASN A 446 -15.76 27.79 7.06
C ASN A 446 -16.46 26.61 7.75
N PRO A 447 -15.70 25.68 8.38
CA PRO A 447 -16.29 24.59 9.13
C PRO A 447 -17.20 25.15 10.24
N PRO A 448 -18.27 24.43 10.64
CA PRO A 448 -19.19 24.89 11.67
C PRO A 448 -18.56 24.78 13.07
N PHE A 449 -17.50 25.55 13.33
CA PHE A 449 -16.89 25.68 14.64
C PHE A 449 -17.87 26.30 15.63
N LEU A 450 -17.84 25.78 16.84
CA LEU A 450 -18.62 26.29 17.97
C LEU A 450 -17.64 27.03 18.89
N PRO A 451 -17.86 28.31 19.19
CA PRO A 451 -16.98 29.05 20.08
C PRO A 451 -16.98 28.41 21.48
N ALA A 452 -15.81 28.36 22.11
CA ALA A 452 -15.66 27.87 23.47
C ALA A 452 -16.48 28.75 24.44
N GLY A 453 -17.62 28.25 24.89
CA GLY A 453 -18.43 28.90 25.93
C GLY A 453 -19.66 29.68 25.48
N GLU A 454 -20.10 29.65 24.22
CA GLU A 454 -21.45 30.17 23.88
C GLU A 454 -22.55 29.23 24.38
N GLY A 455 -23.48 29.77 25.18
CA GLY A 455 -24.69 29.09 25.65
C GLY A 455 -24.40 27.98 26.68
N THR A 456 -24.21 28.36 27.95
CA THR A 456 -24.18 27.37 29.05
C THR A 456 -25.54 26.68 29.23
N GLU A 457 -26.63 27.34 28.85
CA GLU A 457 -27.97 26.78 28.93
C GLU A 457 -28.35 26.01 27.66
N PRO A 458 -28.91 24.79 27.80
CA PRO A 458 -29.40 24.03 26.67
C PRO A 458 -30.59 24.77 26.02
N PRO A 459 -30.64 24.86 24.67
CA PRO A 459 -31.78 25.45 23.99
C PRO A 459 -33.03 24.58 24.15
N THR A 460 -34.20 25.13 23.83
CA THR A 460 -35.44 24.32 23.84
C THR A 460 -35.47 23.31 22.69
N VAL A 461 -36.12 22.17 22.91
CA VAL A 461 -36.40 21.17 21.85
C VAL A 461 -37.16 21.79 20.67
N GLU A 462 -38.05 22.74 20.94
CA GLU A 462 -38.81 23.44 19.90
C GLU A 462 -37.91 24.31 19.01
N ARG A 463 -36.86 24.90 19.58
CA ARG A 463 -35.86 25.63 18.79
C ARG A 463 -35.12 24.70 17.82
N LEU A 464 -34.70 23.51 18.26
CA LEU A 464 -34.07 22.51 17.38
C LEU A 464 -35.02 22.09 16.25
N ARG A 465 -36.29 21.79 16.57
CA ARG A 465 -37.31 21.43 15.55
C ARG A 465 -37.55 22.55 14.54
N SER A 466 -37.60 23.80 14.98
CA SER A 466 -37.74 24.97 14.10
C SER A 466 -36.53 25.12 13.17
N LEU A 467 -35.31 24.99 13.69
CA LEU A 467 -34.08 25.03 12.88
C LEU A 467 -34.06 23.89 11.84
N ARG A 468 -34.46 22.68 12.25
CA ARG A 468 -34.58 21.51 11.36
C ARG A 468 -35.57 21.75 10.21
N ALA A 469 -36.77 22.23 10.51
CA ALA A 469 -37.80 22.47 9.50
C ALA A 469 -37.38 23.55 8.48
N ARG A 470 -36.74 24.63 8.96
CA ARG A 470 -36.18 25.65 8.07
C ARG A 470 -35.08 25.08 7.18
N PHE A 471 -34.23 24.21 7.72
CA PHE A 471 -33.14 23.60 6.97
C PHE A 471 -33.68 22.71 5.86
N ASP A 472 -34.65 21.85 6.17
CA ASP A 472 -35.29 20.98 5.19
C ASP A 472 -35.99 21.76 4.06
N GLY A 473 -36.65 22.88 4.40
CA GLY A 473 -37.28 23.76 3.41
C GLY A 473 -36.27 24.49 2.51
N LEU A 474 -35.07 24.78 3.01
CA LEU A 474 -34.03 25.48 2.26
C LEU A 474 -33.23 24.55 1.33
N MET A 475 -33.11 23.27 1.70
CA MET A 475 -32.21 22.32 1.03
C MET A 475 -32.44 22.12 -0.48
N PRO A 476 -33.67 22.07 -1.01
CA PRO A 476 -33.90 21.96 -2.45
C PRO A 476 -33.27 23.10 -3.26
N ARG A 477 -33.17 24.31 -2.69
CA ARG A 477 -32.56 25.49 -3.33
C ARG A 477 -31.04 25.49 -3.22
N VAL A 478 -30.51 24.92 -2.15
CA VAL A 478 -29.07 24.92 -1.83
C VAL A 478 -28.33 23.81 -2.58
N ARG A 479 -28.94 22.64 -2.80
CA ARG A 479 -28.26 21.50 -3.45
C ARG A 479 -27.55 21.85 -4.78
N PRO A 480 -28.14 22.61 -5.72
CA PRO A 480 -27.44 23.04 -6.94
C PRO A 480 -26.30 24.04 -6.70
N GLU A 481 -26.41 24.88 -5.66
CA GLU A 481 -25.37 25.85 -5.29
C GLU A 481 -24.12 25.15 -4.73
N VAL A 482 -24.28 24.03 -4.02
CA VAL A 482 -23.16 23.22 -3.51
C VAL A 482 -22.28 22.71 -4.65
N GLY A 483 -22.88 22.24 -5.75
CA GLY A 483 -22.15 21.81 -6.94
C GLY A 483 -21.36 22.96 -7.57
N ARG A 484 -22.02 24.11 -7.79
CA ARG A 484 -21.35 25.32 -8.32
C ARG A 484 -20.21 25.80 -7.45
N PHE A 485 -20.39 25.78 -6.13
CA PHE A 485 -19.33 26.16 -5.20
C PHE A 485 -18.12 25.21 -5.32
N ARG A 486 -18.35 23.88 -5.33
CA ARG A 486 -17.27 22.88 -5.50
C ARG A 486 -16.51 23.05 -6.82
N GLU A 487 -17.21 23.22 -7.93
CA GLU A 487 -16.60 23.47 -9.24
C GLU A 487 -15.75 24.76 -9.23
N SER A 488 -16.28 25.84 -8.65
CA SER A 488 -15.56 27.11 -8.55
C SER A 488 -14.31 27.02 -7.65
N GLU A 489 -14.38 26.22 -6.58
CA GLU A 489 -13.27 25.95 -5.66
C GLU A 489 -12.15 25.15 -6.33
N GLU A 490 -12.50 24.11 -7.10
CA GLU A 490 -11.54 23.35 -7.90
C GLU A 490 -10.85 24.23 -8.94
N GLN A 491 -11.63 25.06 -9.64
CA GLN A 491 -11.10 25.99 -10.63
C GLN A 491 -10.15 27.02 -10.00
N VAL A 492 -10.53 27.63 -8.87
CA VAL A 492 -9.66 28.58 -8.17
C VAL A 492 -8.37 27.92 -7.71
N ARG A 493 -8.43 26.72 -7.14
CA ARG A 493 -7.21 25.97 -6.74
C ARG A 493 -6.29 25.66 -7.92
N ALA A 494 -6.85 25.26 -9.07
CA ALA A 494 -6.06 25.06 -10.28
C ALA A 494 -5.38 26.37 -10.75
N LEU A 495 -6.11 27.48 -10.74
CA LEU A 495 -5.58 28.79 -11.14
C LEU A 495 -4.55 29.36 -10.14
N GLU A 496 -4.68 29.08 -8.84
CA GLU A 496 -3.66 29.45 -7.85
C GLU A 496 -2.36 28.68 -8.07
N ARG A 497 -2.41 27.39 -8.40
CA ARG A 497 -1.23 26.61 -8.80
C ARG A 497 -0.56 27.22 -10.04
N ALA A 498 -1.34 27.53 -11.08
CA ALA A 498 -0.83 28.19 -12.27
C ALA A 498 -0.16 29.53 -11.91
N HIS A 499 -0.81 30.33 -11.05
CA HIS A 499 -0.32 31.64 -10.63
C HIS A 499 1.03 31.55 -9.90
N THR A 500 1.18 30.56 -9.01
CA THR A 500 2.43 30.30 -8.29
C THR A 500 3.57 29.96 -9.26
N LEU A 501 3.33 29.08 -10.23
CA LEU A 501 4.32 28.67 -11.24
C LEU A 501 4.75 29.82 -12.14
N VAL A 502 3.80 30.54 -12.76
CA VAL A 502 4.13 31.62 -13.71
C VAL A 502 4.83 32.79 -13.03
N ARG A 503 4.47 33.10 -11.77
CA ARG A 503 5.18 34.14 -10.99
C ARG A 503 6.58 33.72 -10.55
N ALA A 504 6.84 32.41 -10.49
CA ALA A 504 8.18 31.88 -10.28
C ALA A 504 9.00 31.78 -11.58
N GLY A 505 8.45 32.20 -12.72
CA GLY A 505 9.10 32.11 -14.03
C GLY A 505 9.05 30.72 -14.66
N VAL A 506 8.25 29.80 -14.12
CA VAL A 506 8.06 28.45 -14.66
C VAL A 506 7.05 28.49 -15.80
N LYS A 507 7.40 27.86 -16.93
CA LYS A 507 6.49 27.73 -18.08
C LYS A 507 5.43 26.67 -17.79
N ILE A 508 4.16 27.03 -17.96
CA ILE A 508 3.02 26.12 -17.82
C ILE A 508 2.44 25.77 -19.19
N ARG A 509 1.79 24.62 -19.29
CA ARG A 509 0.91 24.30 -20.43
C ARG A 509 -0.47 24.91 -20.15
N ALA A 510 -0.83 25.93 -20.92
CA ALA A 510 -2.06 26.71 -20.69
C ALA A 510 -3.34 25.84 -20.69
N ALA A 511 -3.40 24.82 -21.55
CA ALA A 511 -4.54 23.92 -21.66
C ALA A 511 -4.84 23.14 -20.35
N ASP A 512 -3.81 22.82 -19.55
CA ASP A 512 -3.98 22.07 -18.30
C ASP A 512 -4.74 22.88 -17.23
N PHE A 513 -4.87 24.20 -17.43
CA PHE A 513 -5.56 25.13 -16.54
C PHE A 513 -6.74 25.84 -17.22
N GLY A 514 -7.14 25.41 -18.41
CA GLY A 514 -8.21 26.06 -19.18
C GLY A 514 -7.85 27.46 -19.69
N LEU A 515 -6.56 27.73 -19.94
CA LEU A 515 -6.04 29.03 -20.40
C LEU A 515 -5.56 28.94 -21.85
N ALA A 516 -5.44 30.09 -22.54
CA ALA A 516 -5.00 30.14 -23.92
C ALA A 516 -3.47 30.29 -24.07
N ARG A 517 -2.82 31.10 -23.23
CA ARG A 517 -1.39 31.45 -23.37
C ARG A 517 -0.56 31.21 -22.11
N GLY A 518 -1.19 31.11 -20.94
CA GLY A 518 -0.52 30.84 -19.66
C GLY A 518 0.40 31.98 -19.21
N SER A 519 0.13 33.23 -19.64
CA SER A 519 0.87 34.40 -19.19
C SER A 519 0.48 34.80 -17.77
N VAL A 520 1.36 35.52 -17.06
CA VAL A 520 1.09 36.00 -15.70
C VAL A 520 -0.21 36.81 -15.64
N ASP A 521 -0.42 37.71 -16.61
CA ASP A 521 -1.61 38.57 -16.68
C ASP A 521 -2.90 37.78 -16.97
N GLU A 522 -2.84 36.80 -17.87
CA GLU A 522 -3.98 35.95 -18.20
C GLU A 522 -4.38 35.09 -16.98
N VAL A 523 -3.40 34.45 -16.34
CA VAL A 523 -3.62 33.66 -15.12
C VAL A 523 -4.20 34.52 -14.01
N GLN A 524 -3.67 35.73 -13.80
CA GLN A 524 -4.18 36.66 -12.79
C GLN A 524 -5.61 37.10 -13.08
N SER A 525 -5.94 37.42 -14.34
CA SER A 525 -7.30 37.78 -14.75
C SER A 525 -8.27 36.62 -14.55
N ALA A 526 -7.89 35.41 -14.96
CA ALA A 526 -8.68 34.20 -14.76
C ALA A 526 -8.90 33.91 -13.27
N LEU A 527 -7.85 34.04 -12.44
CA LEU A 527 -7.94 33.85 -11.00
C LEU A 527 -8.89 34.85 -10.33
N GLN A 528 -8.88 36.13 -10.75
CA GLN A 528 -9.82 37.13 -10.25
C GLN A 528 -11.27 36.79 -10.61
N LYS A 529 -11.52 36.33 -11.84
CA LYS A 529 -12.85 35.86 -12.28
C LYS A 529 -13.30 34.63 -11.48
N GLY A 530 -12.42 33.64 -11.32
CA GLY A 530 -12.70 32.45 -10.52
C GLY A 530 -13.03 32.78 -9.07
N ARG A 531 -12.26 33.67 -8.44
CA ARG A 531 -12.54 34.16 -7.07
C ARG A 531 -13.87 34.89 -6.96
N ALA A 532 -14.26 35.67 -7.98
CA ALA A 532 -15.56 36.33 -8.01
C ALA A 532 -16.71 35.32 -8.12
N ALA A 533 -16.63 34.36 -9.04
CA ALA A 533 -17.64 33.31 -9.22
C ALA A 533 -17.80 32.46 -7.95
N ARG A 534 -16.68 32.08 -7.33
CA ARG A 534 -16.64 31.38 -6.05
C ARG A 534 -17.30 32.18 -4.93
N LYS A 535 -17.02 33.48 -4.82
CA LYS A 535 -17.64 34.37 -3.83
C LYS A 535 -19.16 34.46 -4.02
N GLU A 536 -19.61 34.51 -5.27
CA GLU A 536 -21.05 34.50 -5.61
C GLU A 536 -21.71 33.18 -5.22
N ALA A 537 -21.09 32.04 -5.55
CA ALA A 537 -21.59 30.72 -5.14
C ALA A 537 -21.66 30.58 -3.61
N LEU A 538 -20.64 31.06 -2.88
CA LEU A 538 -20.63 31.06 -1.42
C LEU A 538 -21.74 31.96 -0.83
N ALA A 539 -22.02 33.10 -1.45
CA ALA A 539 -23.14 33.96 -1.02
C ALA A 539 -24.50 33.26 -1.15
N GLY A 540 -24.66 32.39 -2.16
CA GLY A 540 -25.84 31.54 -2.31
C GLY A 540 -25.99 30.47 -1.21
N LEU A 541 -24.90 30.14 -0.51
CA LEU A 541 -24.86 29.15 0.57
C LEU A 541 -24.96 29.78 1.98
N ALA A 542 -24.71 31.08 2.12
CA ALA A 542 -24.54 31.74 3.43
C ALA A 542 -25.71 31.52 4.41
N GLU A 543 -26.97 31.60 3.95
CA GLU A 543 -28.13 31.34 4.81
C GLU A 543 -28.14 29.88 5.30
N ALA A 544 -27.79 28.94 4.44
CA ALA A 544 -27.75 27.52 4.76
C ALA A 544 -26.62 27.20 5.73
N GLU A 545 -25.45 27.81 5.58
CA GLU A 545 -24.30 27.64 6.47
C GLU A 545 -24.60 28.13 7.89
N VAL A 546 -25.22 29.31 8.03
CA VAL A 546 -25.64 29.84 9.34
C VAL A 546 -26.65 28.91 9.98
N LEU A 547 -27.67 28.50 9.22
CA LEU A 547 -28.74 27.64 9.73
C LEU A 547 -28.21 26.26 10.12
N MET A 548 -27.28 25.71 9.34
CA MET A 548 -26.59 24.46 9.59
C MET A 548 -25.78 24.53 10.88
N ARG A 549 -24.96 25.58 11.05
CA ARG A 549 -24.17 25.80 12.26
C ARG A 549 -25.07 25.94 13.48
N ASP A 550 -26.13 26.73 13.41
CA ASP A 550 -27.05 26.96 14.52
C ASP A 550 -27.81 25.67 14.90
N ARG A 551 -28.22 24.87 13.90
CA ARG A 551 -28.84 23.55 14.11
C ARG A 551 -27.86 22.59 14.78
N PHE A 552 -26.62 22.54 14.30
CA PHE A 552 -25.56 21.70 14.85
C PHE A 552 -25.24 22.07 16.30
N ALA A 553 -25.08 23.37 16.58
CA ALA A 553 -24.91 23.90 17.92
C ALA A 553 -26.08 23.51 18.84
N ALA A 554 -27.32 23.73 18.38
CA ALA A 554 -28.50 23.47 19.19
C ALA A 554 -28.65 21.98 19.55
N ALA A 555 -28.36 21.09 18.60
CA ALA A 555 -28.39 19.66 18.83
C ALA A 555 -27.32 19.21 19.84
N LEU A 556 -26.10 19.76 19.75
CA LEU A 556 -25.00 19.39 20.66
C LEU A 556 -25.20 19.95 22.07
N LEU A 557 -25.67 21.19 22.22
CA LEU A 557 -25.90 21.81 23.53
C LEU A 557 -27.05 21.15 24.32
N LEU A 558 -27.99 20.49 23.64
CA LEU A 558 -29.06 19.73 24.30
C LEU A 558 -28.56 18.50 25.08
N TYR A 559 -27.33 18.04 24.87
CA TYR A 559 -26.71 17.01 25.73
C TYR A 559 -26.50 17.48 27.17
N ARG A 560 -26.60 18.79 27.44
CA ARG A 560 -26.56 19.33 28.80
C ARG A 560 -27.91 19.27 29.53
N ASP A 561 -29.00 18.89 28.84
CA ASP A 561 -30.31 18.64 29.47
C ASP A 561 -30.46 17.14 29.84
N PRO A 562 -30.46 16.79 31.13
CA PRO A 562 -30.60 15.39 31.56
C PRO A 562 -31.88 14.71 31.08
N ALA A 563 -32.97 15.46 30.91
CA ALA A 563 -34.25 14.92 30.44
C ALA A 563 -34.19 14.54 28.96
N MET A 564 -33.30 15.16 28.18
CA MET A 564 -33.05 14.81 26.78
C MET A 564 -32.05 13.67 26.66
N VAL A 565 -30.97 13.67 27.46
CA VAL A 565 -30.02 12.55 27.51
C VAL A 565 -30.73 11.24 27.85
N ALA A 566 -31.69 11.25 28.78
CA ALA A 566 -32.49 10.07 29.13
C ALA A 566 -33.34 9.50 27.97
N LYS A 567 -33.58 10.26 26.90
CA LYS A 567 -34.33 9.83 25.71
C LYS A 567 -33.44 9.30 24.58
N VAL A 568 -32.12 9.51 24.67
CA VAL A 568 -31.17 9.02 23.67
C VAL A 568 -31.13 7.48 23.75
N ARG A 569 -31.29 6.82 22.60
CA ARG A 569 -31.27 5.35 22.53
C ARG A 569 -29.83 4.83 22.45
N GLY A 570 -29.48 3.88 23.32
CA GLY A 570 -28.17 3.21 23.35
C GLY A 570 -27.47 3.35 24.71
N ALA A 571 -27.07 2.24 25.33
CA ALA A 571 -26.59 2.20 26.72
C ALA A 571 -25.24 2.91 26.94
N ASP A 572 -24.33 2.90 25.95
CA ASP A 572 -22.99 3.50 26.06
C ASP A 572 -23.00 5.03 25.80
N LEU A 573 -24.00 5.53 25.07
CA LEU A 573 -24.10 6.94 24.66
C LEU A 573 -24.61 7.87 25.76
N ALA A 574 -25.29 7.33 26.77
CA ALA A 574 -25.69 8.09 27.95
C ALA A 574 -24.51 8.35 28.92
N ALA A 575 -23.39 7.65 28.74
CA ALA A 575 -22.20 7.75 29.60
C ALA A 575 -21.11 8.70 29.06
N GLU A 576 -21.10 8.99 27.76
CA GLU A 576 -20.11 9.88 27.12
C GLU A 576 -20.72 11.26 26.78
N SER A 577 -20.25 12.32 27.44
CA SER A 577 -20.58 13.70 27.06
C SER A 577 -19.78 14.13 25.82
N PRO A 578 -20.40 14.84 24.84
CA PRO A 578 -19.67 15.43 23.72
C PRO A 578 -18.75 16.60 24.13
N ASP A 579 -18.78 17.06 25.39
CA ASP A 579 -18.03 18.25 25.85
C ASP A 579 -16.52 18.16 25.57
N ALA A 580 -15.90 16.99 25.72
CA ALA A 580 -14.48 16.80 25.41
C ALA A 580 -14.18 17.01 23.91
N LEU A 581 -15.03 16.46 23.04
CA LEU A 581 -14.93 16.63 21.59
C LEU A 581 -15.26 18.06 21.17
N LEU A 582 -16.21 18.72 21.84
CA LEU A 582 -16.54 20.12 21.62
C LEU A 582 -15.37 21.04 21.99
N ALA A 583 -14.69 20.77 23.11
CA ALA A 583 -13.49 21.52 23.51
C ALA A 583 -12.37 21.37 22.47
N VAL A 584 -12.16 20.15 21.96
CA VAL A 584 -11.20 19.90 20.87
C VAL A 584 -11.63 20.61 19.58
N TRP A 585 -12.90 20.54 19.20
CA TRP A 585 -13.43 21.19 17.99
C TRP A 585 -13.26 22.71 18.04
N ALA A 586 -13.56 23.33 19.19
CA ALA A 586 -13.34 24.76 19.43
C ALA A 586 -11.84 25.12 19.34
N GLY A 587 -10.97 24.33 19.99
CA GLY A 587 -9.54 24.56 19.97
C GLY A 587 -8.90 24.38 18.59
N ILE A 588 -9.42 23.47 17.76
CA ILE A 588 -9.06 23.38 16.33
C ILE A 588 -9.49 24.66 15.61
N GLY A 589 -10.69 25.18 15.91
CA GLY A 589 -11.19 26.45 15.38
C GLY A 589 -10.23 27.61 15.64
N ASP A 590 -9.65 27.70 16.83
CA ASP A 590 -8.70 28.76 17.23
C ASP A 590 -7.42 28.75 16.37
N VAL A 591 -6.98 27.57 15.93
CA VAL A 591 -5.78 27.41 15.08
C VAL A 591 -6.11 27.24 13.60
N TYR A 592 -7.38 27.26 13.20
CA TYR A 592 -7.80 26.86 11.86
C TYR A 592 -7.19 27.74 10.75
N LEU A 593 -7.11 29.05 10.99
CA LEU A 593 -6.48 29.98 10.05
C LEU A 593 -4.97 29.71 9.89
N VAL A 594 -4.30 29.24 10.95
CA VAL A 594 -2.89 28.83 10.89
C VAL A 594 -2.75 27.55 10.07
N LEU A 595 -3.65 26.58 10.28
CA LEU A 595 -3.69 25.32 9.53
C LEU A 595 -3.92 25.56 8.02
N GLN A 596 -4.87 26.41 7.66
CA GLN A 596 -5.15 26.79 6.27
C GLN A 596 -3.96 27.50 5.61
N ARG A 597 -3.28 28.39 6.34
CA ARG A 597 -2.03 29.02 5.85
C ARG A 597 -0.93 27.98 5.67
N LEU A 598 -0.77 27.04 6.60
CA LEU A 598 0.21 25.97 6.50
C LEU A 598 -0.06 25.11 5.26
N LEU A 599 -1.30 24.68 5.02
CA LEU A 599 -1.70 23.91 3.84
C LEU A 599 -1.32 24.64 2.55
N LYS A 600 -1.68 25.92 2.48
CA LYS A 600 -1.37 26.75 1.32
C LYS A 600 0.13 26.85 1.09
N ARG A 601 0.91 27.16 2.12
CA ARG A 601 2.37 27.28 2.01
C ARG A 601 3.05 25.97 1.66
N HIS A 602 2.66 24.87 2.30
CA HIS A 602 3.16 23.54 1.97
C HIS A 602 2.94 23.21 0.49
N ASN A 603 1.73 23.43 -0.03
CA ASN A 603 1.42 23.15 -1.44
C ASN A 603 2.18 24.07 -2.41
N GLU A 604 2.29 25.37 -2.10
CA GLU A 604 3.06 26.33 -2.90
C GLU A 604 4.54 25.95 -2.93
N THR A 605 5.15 25.69 -1.77
CA THR A 605 6.57 25.35 -1.66
C THR A 605 6.88 24.00 -2.31
N GLY A 606 6.04 22.98 -2.11
CA GLY A 606 6.17 21.68 -2.77
C GLY A 606 6.19 21.79 -4.29
N LEU A 607 5.28 22.60 -4.85
CA LEU A 607 5.22 22.86 -6.29
C LEU A 607 6.46 23.59 -6.83
N LEU A 608 7.03 24.52 -6.05
CA LEU A 608 8.25 25.23 -6.45
C LEU A 608 9.50 24.36 -6.34
N LEU A 609 9.56 23.44 -5.37
CA LEU A 609 10.68 22.51 -5.20
C LEU A 609 10.93 21.63 -6.43
N GLU A 610 9.86 21.20 -7.11
CA GLU A 610 9.93 20.46 -8.38
C GLU A 610 10.69 21.21 -9.50
N HIS A 611 10.84 22.53 -9.37
CA HIS A 611 11.43 23.41 -10.39
C HIS A 611 12.68 24.15 -9.88
N ALA A 612 13.17 23.83 -8.68
CA ALA A 612 14.24 24.56 -8.01
C ALA A 612 15.63 24.33 -8.61
N GLU A 613 15.83 23.23 -9.34
CA GLU A 613 17.13 22.81 -9.87
C GLU A 613 17.74 23.90 -10.77
N GLY A 614 18.96 24.33 -10.43
CA GLY A 614 19.70 25.35 -11.19
C GLY A 614 19.17 26.80 -11.07
N ASN A 615 18.10 27.06 -10.30
CA ASN A 615 17.51 28.39 -10.18
C ASN A 615 17.74 29.03 -8.80
N GLN A 616 18.87 29.75 -8.65
CA GLN A 616 19.28 30.39 -7.39
C GLN A 616 18.28 31.41 -6.83
N ALA A 617 17.54 32.12 -7.70
CA ALA A 617 16.52 33.07 -7.25
C ALA A 617 15.31 32.34 -6.65
N LEU A 618 14.91 31.23 -7.28
CA LEU A 618 13.84 30.36 -6.80
C LEU A 618 14.23 29.65 -5.50
N ILE A 619 15.46 29.15 -5.39
CA ILE A 619 15.98 28.54 -4.15
C ILE A 619 15.88 29.53 -2.98
N ARG A 620 16.31 30.79 -3.16
CA ARG A 620 16.19 31.82 -2.10
C ARG A 620 14.75 32.06 -1.67
N ARG A 621 13.81 32.07 -2.62
CA ARG A 621 12.37 32.21 -2.34
C ARG A 621 11.84 31.00 -1.56
N ILE A 622 12.18 29.79 -1.99
CA ILE A 622 11.79 28.54 -1.33
C ILE A 622 12.28 28.53 0.11
N MET A 623 13.54 28.90 0.37
CA MET A 623 14.09 28.96 1.73
C MET A 623 13.31 29.93 2.64
N ALA A 624 12.83 31.06 2.10
CA ALA A 624 11.99 31.98 2.85
C ALA A 624 10.59 31.40 3.13
N GLU A 625 10.00 30.68 2.17
CA GLU A 625 8.70 30.01 2.34
C GLU A 625 8.80 28.84 3.34
N LEU A 626 9.90 28.09 3.35
CA LEU A 626 10.16 27.01 4.31
C LEU A 626 10.29 27.55 5.75
N GLU A 627 10.87 28.72 5.94
CA GLU A 627 10.91 29.38 7.25
C GLU A 627 9.49 29.75 7.72
N GLU A 628 8.62 30.19 6.80
CA GLU A 628 7.20 30.45 7.09
C GLU A 628 6.47 29.15 7.46
N VAL A 629 6.68 28.06 6.72
CA VAL A 629 6.16 26.71 7.03
C VAL A 629 6.57 26.28 8.44
N ARG A 630 7.88 26.37 8.76
CA ARG A 630 8.41 26.03 10.09
C ARG A 630 7.75 26.84 11.19
N LYS A 631 7.60 28.16 10.99
CA LYS A 631 6.95 29.06 11.95
C LYS A 631 5.47 28.72 12.14
N LEU A 632 4.75 28.42 11.06
CA LEU A 632 3.34 28.02 11.13
C LEU A 632 3.16 26.71 11.90
N MET A 633 4.03 25.71 11.67
CA MET A 633 4.05 24.47 12.46
C MET A 633 4.31 24.75 13.95
N GLY A 634 5.22 25.66 14.28
CA GLY A 634 5.48 26.08 15.66
C GLY A 634 4.27 26.74 16.33
N THR A 635 3.60 27.65 15.63
CA THR A 635 2.36 28.29 16.11
C THR A 635 1.25 27.27 16.31
N LEU A 636 1.10 26.32 15.37
CA LEU A 636 0.12 25.23 15.46
C LEU A 636 0.39 24.36 16.69
N LYS A 637 1.65 23.95 16.90
CA LYS A 637 2.07 23.16 18.06
C LYS A 637 1.76 23.87 19.38
N ALA A 638 2.03 25.17 19.46
CA ALA A 638 1.77 25.96 20.66
C ALA A 638 0.26 26.07 20.96
N GLY A 639 -0.56 26.31 19.94
CA GLY A 639 -2.02 26.42 20.10
C GLY A 639 -2.70 25.10 20.48
N LEU A 640 -2.14 23.96 20.06
CA LEU A 640 -2.71 22.63 20.32
C LEU A 640 -2.20 21.97 21.60
N GLY A 641 -1.16 22.51 22.24
CA GLY A 641 -0.47 21.87 23.37
C GLY A 641 -1.33 21.67 24.62
N GLY A 642 -2.39 22.46 24.79
CA GLY A 642 -3.33 22.33 25.92
C GLY A 642 -4.48 21.34 25.69
N LEU A 643 -4.62 20.81 24.47
CA LEU A 643 -5.73 19.95 24.10
C LEU A 643 -5.31 18.49 24.17
N VAL A 644 -6.07 17.69 24.91
CA VAL A 644 -5.89 16.24 24.98
C VAL A 644 -6.49 15.63 23.71
N TYR A 645 -5.77 14.68 23.11
CA TYR A 645 -6.27 13.89 21.99
C TYR A 645 -7.48 13.06 22.46
N PRO A 646 -8.67 13.20 21.85
CA PRO A 646 -9.91 12.69 22.43
C PRO A 646 -10.19 11.22 22.10
N PHE A 647 -9.31 10.56 21.34
CA PHE A 647 -9.46 9.15 20.96
C PHE A 647 -8.34 8.32 21.58
N ASP A 648 -8.50 7.00 21.54
CA ASP A 648 -7.48 6.11 22.06
C ASP A 648 -6.16 6.24 21.29
N HIS A 649 -5.05 6.19 22.01
CA HIS A 649 -3.71 6.21 21.45
C HIS A 649 -2.81 5.22 22.20
N ALA A 650 -1.84 4.61 21.52
CA ALA A 650 -0.98 3.57 22.11
C ALA A 650 -0.17 4.06 23.33
N ASP A 651 0.22 5.34 23.32
CA ASP A 651 0.96 5.97 24.42
C ASP A 651 0.05 6.51 25.56
N GLY A 652 -1.27 6.27 25.49
CA GLY A 652 -2.24 6.85 26.42
C GLY A 652 -2.50 8.33 26.13
N GLY A 653 -2.90 9.10 27.15
CA GLY A 653 -3.32 10.51 27.03
C GLY A 653 -2.24 11.44 26.45
N VAL A 654 -2.16 11.48 25.12
CA VAL A 654 -1.30 12.38 24.35
C VAL A 654 -2.00 13.71 24.08
N THR A 655 -1.21 14.77 23.91
CA THR A 655 -1.76 16.05 23.43
C THR A 655 -1.99 16.01 21.93
N ILE A 656 -2.88 16.85 21.40
CA ILE A 656 -3.04 16.99 19.95
C ILE A 656 -1.74 17.51 19.31
N ALA A 657 -0.98 18.35 20.02
CA ALA A 657 0.32 18.81 19.57
C ALA A 657 1.34 17.67 19.39
N ASP A 658 1.39 16.71 20.32
CA ASP A 658 2.30 15.56 20.23
C ASP A 658 1.84 14.56 19.16
N TYR A 659 0.53 14.39 19.01
CA TYR A 659 -0.06 13.56 17.97
C TYR A 659 0.22 14.11 16.56
N ALA A 660 -0.12 15.38 16.31
CA ALA A 660 -0.13 15.98 14.98
C ALA A 660 1.18 16.69 14.60
N VAL A 661 1.92 17.29 15.55
CA VAL A 661 3.16 18.03 15.29
C VAL A 661 4.36 17.34 15.96
N ARG A 662 4.59 16.09 15.52
CA ARG A 662 5.58 15.16 16.07
C ARG A 662 7.00 15.73 16.09
N ALA A 663 7.40 16.38 15.01
CA ALA A 663 8.70 17.04 14.88
C ALA A 663 8.61 18.30 14.02
N ILE A 664 9.50 19.24 14.27
CA ILE A 664 9.69 20.45 13.47
C ILE A 664 11.17 20.49 13.08
N PRO A 665 11.55 19.89 11.93
CA PRO A 665 12.93 19.91 11.47
C PRO A 665 13.45 21.33 11.20
N PRO A 666 14.77 21.54 11.24
CA PRO A 666 15.36 22.81 10.86
C PRO A 666 15.28 23.02 9.33
N VAL A 667 15.28 24.27 8.87
CA VAL A 667 14.98 24.64 7.46
C VAL A 667 16.00 24.09 6.47
N GLU A 668 17.22 23.84 6.93
CA GLU A 668 18.30 23.23 6.15
C GLU A 668 17.96 21.79 5.72
N GLN A 669 17.07 21.11 6.45
CA GLN A 669 16.60 19.77 6.14
C GLN A 669 15.28 19.83 5.33
N VAL A 670 15.36 20.41 4.13
CA VAL A 670 14.20 20.71 3.27
C VAL A 670 13.25 19.50 3.11
N GLY A 671 13.78 18.33 2.74
CA GLY A 671 12.97 17.11 2.56
C GLY A 671 12.22 16.72 3.83
N LEU A 672 12.93 16.63 4.96
CA LEU A 672 12.33 16.26 6.24
C LEU A 672 11.28 17.28 6.71
N LEU A 673 11.53 18.58 6.54
CA LEU A 673 10.56 19.62 6.90
C LEU A 673 9.29 19.53 6.05
N MET A 674 9.44 19.28 4.74
CA MET A 674 8.31 19.09 3.85
C MET A 674 7.52 17.81 4.21
N ASP A 675 8.20 16.70 4.47
CA ASP A 675 7.57 15.44 4.90
C ASP A 675 6.78 15.63 6.21
N HIS A 676 7.39 16.23 7.23
CA HIS A 676 6.74 16.46 8.52
C HIS A 676 5.60 17.49 8.45
N SER A 677 5.72 18.53 7.61
CA SER A 677 4.62 19.48 7.40
C SER A 677 3.44 18.82 6.68
N GLY A 678 3.69 17.97 5.69
CA GLY A 678 2.67 17.16 5.02
C GLY A 678 2.00 16.16 5.96
N GLU A 679 2.79 15.47 6.78
CA GLU A 679 2.27 14.56 7.82
C GLU A 679 1.40 15.32 8.84
N THR A 680 1.84 16.50 9.28
CA THR A 680 1.08 17.37 10.20
C THR A 680 -0.27 17.75 9.61
N LEU A 681 -0.28 18.21 8.35
CA LEU A 681 -1.51 18.57 7.65
C LEU A 681 -2.47 17.39 7.56
N ARG A 682 -1.96 16.22 7.14
CA ARG A 682 -2.76 14.99 7.05
C ARG A 682 -3.38 14.62 8.40
N LEU A 683 -2.56 14.54 9.46
CA LEU A 683 -3.03 14.16 10.80
C LEU A 683 -4.05 15.15 11.37
N MET A 684 -3.90 16.45 11.08
CA MET A 684 -4.85 17.48 11.51
C MET A 684 -6.19 17.37 10.77
N PHE A 685 -6.18 17.20 9.45
CA PHE A 685 -7.43 17.04 8.70
C PHE A 685 -8.12 15.70 9.02
N ASP A 686 -7.37 14.61 9.21
CA ASP A 686 -7.90 13.32 9.67
C ASP A 686 -8.57 13.47 11.06
N LEU A 687 -7.94 14.22 11.98
CA LEU A 687 -8.50 14.51 13.30
C LEU A 687 -9.76 15.38 13.19
N MET A 688 -9.76 16.40 12.33
CA MET A 688 -10.92 17.26 12.08
C MET A 688 -12.11 16.44 11.60
N ASP A 689 -11.91 15.59 10.61
CA ASP A 689 -12.96 14.72 10.06
C ASP A 689 -13.48 13.77 11.13
N ARG A 690 -12.60 13.18 11.94
CA ARG A 690 -13.01 12.26 13.00
C ARG A 690 -13.84 12.94 14.09
N VAL A 691 -13.40 14.12 14.54
CA VAL A 691 -14.12 14.91 15.55
C VAL A 691 -15.46 15.39 15.00
N SER A 692 -15.49 15.94 13.79
CA SER A 692 -16.73 16.43 13.18
C SER A 692 -17.72 15.29 12.92
N ASN A 693 -17.27 14.14 12.42
CA ASN A 693 -18.11 12.97 12.20
C ASN A 693 -18.73 12.47 13.50
N ARG A 694 -17.93 12.37 14.57
CA ARG A 694 -18.43 11.93 15.88
C ARG A 694 -19.40 12.95 16.50
N LEU A 695 -19.13 14.24 16.36
CA LEU A 695 -20.07 15.28 16.79
C LEU A 695 -21.37 15.25 15.98
N ALA A 696 -21.31 14.99 14.67
CA ALA A 696 -22.51 14.82 13.84
C ALA A 696 -23.33 13.60 14.25
N PHE A 697 -22.67 12.49 14.60
CA PHE A 697 -23.33 11.35 15.22
C PHE A 697 -24.11 11.74 16.48
N TYR A 698 -23.49 12.49 17.40
CA TYR A 698 -24.16 12.98 18.60
C TYR A 698 -25.35 13.89 18.26
N ALA A 699 -25.16 14.84 17.34
CA ALA A 699 -26.21 15.75 16.91
C ALA A 699 -27.43 15.02 16.31
N GLU A 700 -27.20 14.02 15.45
CA GLU A 700 -28.29 13.20 14.87
C GLU A 700 -29.05 12.41 15.94
N ARG A 701 -28.35 11.80 16.91
CA ARG A 701 -28.99 11.10 18.04
C ARG A 701 -29.86 12.04 18.88
N MET A 702 -29.46 13.30 19.03
CA MET A 702 -30.28 14.28 19.75
C MET A 702 -31.51 14.73 18.96
N GLU A 703 -31.40 14.82 17.63
CA GLU A 703 -32.57 15.03 16.77
C GLU A 703 -33.59 13.90 16.90
N GLU A 704 -33.12 12.64 16.94
CA GLU A 704 -33.98 11.49 17.20
C GLU A 704 -34.65 11.55 18.57
N ALA A 705 -33.91 11.91 19.62
CA ALA A 705 -34.46 12.11 20.97
C ALA A 705 -35.51 13.24 21.01
N ALA A 706 -35.36 14.24 20.14
CA ALA A 706 -36.33 15.32 19.92
C ALA A 706 -37.53 14.90 19.04
N GLY A 707 -37.58 13.66 18.56
CA GLY A 707 -38.66 13.12 17.72
C GLY A 707 -38.52 13.43 16.22
N LEU A 708 -37.31 13.77 15.77
CA LEU A 708 -37.01 14.01 14.36
C LEU A 708 -36.30 12.79 13.76
N PRO A 709 -36.78 12.19 12.66
CA PRO A 709 -36.11 11.05 12.04
C PRO A 709 -34.78 11.47 11.40
N PRO A 710 -33.81 10.55 11.26
CA PRO A 710 -32.60 10.79 10.49
C PRO A 710 -32.94 11.22 9.05
N LEU A 711 -32.14 12.14 8.53
CA LEU A 711 -32.23 12.57 7.13
C LEU A 711 -31.90 11.42 6.17
N PRO A 712 -32.38 11.44 4.91
CA PRO A 712 -31.93 10.48 3.91
C PRO A 712 -30.43 10.67 3.63
N THR A 713 -29.74 9.56 3.33
CA THR A 713 -28.36 9.60 2.83
C THR A 713 -28.33 10.39 1.52
N PRO A 714 -27.44 11.40 1.40
CA PRO A 714 -27.29 12.15 0.15
C PRO A 714 -26.88 11.21 -0.99
N ALA A 715 -27.37 11.50 -2.20
CA ALA A 715 -27.13 10.72 -3.41
C ALA A 715 -25.72 10.95 -3.98
#